data_AF-A0A1V9FR97-F1
#
_entry.id   AF-A0A1V9FR97-F1
#
_cell.length_a   1.000
_cell.length_b   1.000
_cell.length_c   1.000
_cell.angle_alpha   90.00
_cell.angle_beta   90.00
_cell.angle_gamma   90.00
#
_symmetry.space_group_name_H-M   'P 1'
#
loop_
_entity.id
_entity.type
_entity.pdbx_description
1 polymer ?
#
loop_
_entity_poly.entity_id
_entity_poly.type
_entity_poly.pdbx_seq_one_letter_code
_entity_poly.pdbx_strand_id
1 'polypeptide(L)'
;MFKHILIIAGLGMASACANAQATNFKRVAEQFYAKGDYYSAAHYFEKYLSGKTPSHSGYNAYVVQKQGAALINPNDLGGLDGNLLYHMGDCYYNLNDYIHAEQWYKLLLKKDSTTFPLARYYYGICLRANGNYPIAQQELNKFIKENNVGDIYTKAAQQEIDNCTFIQQQLSNGPTGIKIERLNNNINKEGANYAASWLNSNTLAFTSTRAEGYSNALYSAALQDGGFGKVEKINVAAPRNTHLGTPAFTPDGSKMFFTSWMVKNGKKISAIYMSERNGERWSEPVVIDGKLSEQSFNSRQPQVTPDGKYLLFSSDRSDGIGGFDIWYATLDSKGMPTQITNMGPAINTTGNEEAPFYHGGSQSLVFASNGRTGMGGFDLYSSTGYFSGSWTVALNLGYPVNSEKDDIYFVGRGKGLLEDALISSDRFSLCCLELFSVTKNYHQVFTGVVLDCDTKQPLEGAIVTAKDPRGNDVATIKTQAGGRYTIQTDAGIALQISGAQDDYQSGLLMAYPSKGDTVHAQELCLTKKPDPFKNKTEVTYQIVFELKTEIAKESYPYLDLIAAYLKANPAVVLEINVHTDGLGSVKSNEFLSKGRANACAEYLITAGVSPRQLSPRGFGECCPIEKETTPDGKDIPEAREKNRRVVFKMINDGTPANNGTPIINGEQRTN
;
A
#
# COMPACT_ATOMS: atom_id res chain seq x y z
N MET A 1 -28.03 23.42 82.93
CA MET A 1 -26.78 23.73 82.22
C MET A 1 -26.02 22.45 81.80
N PHE A 2 -26.70 21.42 81.25
CA PHE A 2 -26.10 20.09 81.00
C PHE A 2 -26.73 19.32 79.81
N LYS A 3 -27.15 20.03 78.75
CA LYS A 3 -27.67 19.39 77.51
C LYS A 3 -27.11 19.97 76.21
N HIS A 4 -26.06 20.78 76.25
CA HIS A 4 -25.45 21.40 75.05
C HIS A 4 -23.97 21.03 74.84
N ILE A 5 -23.40 20.12 75.65
CA ILE A 5 -21.97 19.75 75.59
C ILE A 5 -21.74 18.40 74.87
N LEU A 6 -22.78 17.59 74.62
CA LEU A 6 -22.64 16.24 74.06
C LEU A 6 -22.76 16.13 72.52
N ILE A 7 -23.14 17.20 71.81
CA ILE A 7 -23.21 17.19 70.33
C ILE A 7 -21.88 17.65 69.70
N ILE A 8 -21.05 18.41 70.41
CA ILE A 8 -19.75 18.89 69.92
C ILE A 8 -18.67 17.80 70.02
N ALA A 9 -18.78 16.86 70.99
CA ALA A 9 -17.83 15.75 71.14
C ALA A 9 -18.02 14.62 70.12
N GLY A 10 -19.25 14.36 69.65
CA GLY A 10 -19.55 13.34 68.63
C GLY A 10 -19.13 13.76 67.21
N LEU A 11 -19.28 15.04 66.86
CA LEU A 11 -18.78 15.61 65.60
C LEU A 11 -17.24 15.69 65.58
N GLY A 12 -16.59 15.91 66.73
CA GLY A 12 -15.13 15.87 66.88
C GLY A 12 -14.50 14.48 66.71
N MET A 13 -15.15 13.41 67.19
CA MET A 13 -14.62 12.04 67.05
C MET A 13 -14.84 11.44 65.65
N ALA A 14 -15.97 11.72 65.00
CA ALA A 14 -16.20 11.29 63.62
C ALA A 14 -15.27 12.02 62.63
N SER A 15 -15.04 13.32 62.83
CA SER A 15 -14.07 14.09 62.03
C SER A 15 -12.62 13.68 62.29
N ALA A 16 -12.25 13.34 63.54
CA ALA A 16 -10.93 12.81 63.85
C ALA A 16 -10.66 11.43 63.20
N CYS A 17 -11.65 10.53 63.16
CA CYS A 17 -11.52 9.23 62.50
C CYS A 17 -11.43 9.35 60.98
N ALA A 18 -12.24 10.22 60.36
CA ALA A 18 -12.18 10.50 58.93
C ALA A 18 -10.84 11.14 58.52
N ASN A 19 -10.34 12.10 59.32
CA ASN A 19 -9.02 12.70 59.11
C ASN A 19 -7.88 11.70 59.28
N ALA A 20 -7.98 10.76 60.22
CA ALA A 20 -6.98 9.70 60.40
C ALA A 20 -6.96 8.69 59.23
N GLN A 21 -8.13 8.33 58.69
CA GLN A 21 -8.25 7.46 57.52
C GLN A 21 -7.74 8.14 56.24
N ALA A 22 -8.08 9.40 55.99
CA ALA A 22 -7.56 10.18 54.88
C ALA A 22 -6.02 10.29 54.93
N THR A 23 -5.45 10.65 56.09
CA THR A 23 -3.98 10.71 56.28
C THR A 23 -3.30 9.37 55.98
N ASN A 24 -3.97 8.24 56.26
CA ASN A 24 -3.44 6.91 55.97
C ASN A 24 -3.41 6.62 54.46
N PHE A 25 -4.43 7.02 53.69
CA PHE A 25 -4.45 6.82 52.23
C PHE A 25 -3.37 7.61 51.50
N LYS A 26 -3.14 8.89 51.86
CA LYS A 26 -2.05 9.68 51.26
C LYS A 26 -0.70 9.00 51.48
N ARG A 27 -0.42 8.57 52.72
CA ARG A 27 0.85 7.88 53.04
C ARG A 27 1.03 6.59 52.24
N VAL A 28 -0.03 5.80 52.07
CA VAL A 28 0.02 4.56 51.27
C VAL A 28 0.23 4.87 49.78
N ALA A 29 -0.42 5.91 49.25
CA ALA A 29 -0.21 6.36 47.88
C ALA A 29 1.26 6.74 47.62
N GLU A 30 1.87 7.52 48.52
CA GLU A 30 3.28 7.91 48.43
C GLU A 30 4.22 6.69 48.44
N GLN A 31 3.89 5.63 49.16
CA GLN A 31 4.68 4.39 49.17
C GLN A 31 4.59 3.63 47.84
N PHE A 32 3.42 3.62 47.19
CA PHE A 32 3.27 3.02 45.87
C PHE A 32 3.95 3.87 44.80
N TYR A 33 3.80 5.19 44.87
CA TYR A 33 4.45 6.14 43.98
C TYR A 33 5.98 6.01 44.03
N ALA A 34 6.57 5.97 45.22
CA ALA A 34 8.00 5.77 45.41
C ALA A 34 8.52 4.41 44.87
N LYS A 35 7.63 3.43 44.65
CA LYS A 35 7.95 2.12 44.06
C LYS A 35 7.69 2.07 42.55
N GLY A 36 7.18 3.15 41.95
CA GLY A 36 6.76 3.18 40.54
C GLY A 36 5.46 2.42 40.26
N ASP A 37 4.70 2.06 41.29
CA ASP A 37 3.35 1.49 41.11
C ASP A 37 2.34 2.65 41.00
N TYR A 38 2.38 3.31 39.84
CA TYR A 38 1.61 4.51 39.57
C TYR A 38 0.09 4.27 39.57
N TYR A 39 -0.34 3.07 39.20
CA TYR A 39 -1.76 2.71 39.25
C TYR A 39 -2.26 2.68 40.70
N SER A 40 -1.58 1.91 41.56
CA SER A 40 -1.95 1.84 42.97
C SER A 40 -1.83 3.21 43.61
N ALA A 41 -0.79 3.96 43.28
CA ALA A 41 -0.59 5.33 43.77
C ALA A 41 -1.77 6.25 43.41
N ALA A 42 -2.13 6.36 42.12
CA ALA A 42 -3.26 7.16 41.65
C ALA A 42 -4.55 6.77 42.39
N HIS A 43 -4.83 5.47 42.48
CA HIS A 43 -6.02 4.97 43.15
C HIS A 43 -6.09 5.34 44.65
N TYR A 44 -4.96 5.28 45.36
CA TYR A 44 -4.90 5.70 46.77
C TYR A 44 -4.94 7.23 46.94
N PHE A 45 -4.39 7.99 46.01
CA PHE A 45 -4.55 9.45 46.00
C PHE A 45 -6.00 9.85 45.73
N GLU A 46 -6.72 9.19 44.81
CA GLU A 46 -8.16 9.39 44.59
C GLU A 46 -8.98 9.07 45.87
N LYS A 47 -8.63 8.02 46.60
CA LYS A 47 -9.24 7.71 47.92
C LYS A 47 -9.00 8.82 48.93
N TYR A 48 -7.79 9.36 48.97
CA TYR A 48 -7.46 10.49 49.83
C TYR A 48 -8.31 11.72 49.50
N LEU A 49 -8.51 12.01 48.21
CA LEU A 49 -9.28 13.16 47.73
C LEU A 49 -10.81 13.01 47.93
N SER A 50 -11.33 11.78 47.86
CA SER A 50 -12.78 11.52 47.90
C SER A 50 -13.36 11.25 49.29
N GLY A 51 -12.52 10.92 50.29
CA GLY A 51 -12.95 10.74 51.70
C GLY A 51 -13.88 9.56 51.99
N LYS A 52 -14.09 8.60 51.05
CA LYS A 52 -14.98 7.44 51.22
C LYS A 52 -14.21 6.11 51.37
N THR A 53 -14.70 5.20 52.21
CA THR A 53 -14.30 3.77 52.23
C THR A 53 -14.97 2.99 51.09
N PRO A 54 -14.29 1.99 50.48
CA PRO A 54 -14.71 1.41 49.21
C PRO A 54 -15.97 0.53 49.32
N SER A 55 -16.85 0.62 48.32
CA SER A 55 -17.57 -0.58 47.84
C SER A 55 -16.76 -1.16 46.68
N HIS A 56 -16.51 -2.47 46.73
CA HIS A 56 -15.80 -3.37 45.81
C HIS A 56 -14.48 -3.92 46.37
N SER A 57 -14.58 -5.17 46.80
CA SER A 57 -13.49 -6.12 47.00
C SER A 57 -13.08 -6.73 45.66
N GLY A 58 -11.78 -6.80 45.38
CA GLY A 58 -11.22 -7.53 44.24
C GLY A 58 -10.79 -6.61 43.10
N TYR A 59 -9.48 -6.52 42.88
CA TYR A 59 -8.85 -5.76 41.81
C TYR A 59 -8.71 -6.62 40.54
N ASN A 60 -8.99 -6.01 39.39
CA ASN A 60 -8.71 -6.55 38.05
C ASN A 60 -8.03 -5.44 37.23
N ALA A 61 -6.73 -5.58 36.98
CA ALA A 61 -5.88 -4.58 36.33
C ALA A 61 -6.26 -4.24 34.88
N TYR A 62 -7.16 -5.01 34.27
CA TYR A 62 -7.44 -4.97 32.83
C TYR A 62 -8.93 -4.81 32.50
N VAL A 63 -9.78 -4.55 33.51
CA VAL A 63 -11.13 -4.04 33.26
C VAL A 63 -11.04 -2.53 33.37
N VAL A 64 -11.00 -1.85 32.21
CA VAL A 64 -11.46 -0.47 32.14
C VAL A 64 -12.91 -0.51 32.59
N GLN A 65 -13.17 -0.25 33.87
CA GLN A 65 -14.51 0.12 34.27
C GLN A 65 -14.80 1.41 33.52
N LYS A 66 -15.73 1.34 32.55
CA LYS A 66 -16.39 2.48 31.91
C LYS A 66 -17.12 3.41 32.90
N GLN A 67 -16.89 3.29 34.20
CA GLN A 67 -17.22 4.31 35.16
C GLN A 67 -16.05 5.28 35.14
N GLY A 68 -16.16 6.29 34.28
CA GLY A 68 -15.29 7.45 34.35
C GLY A 68 -15.18 7.87 35.81
N ALA A 69 -13.95 7.93 36.32
CA ALA A 69 -13.68 8.72 37.50
C ALA A 69 -14.37 10.06 37.25
N ALA A 70 -15.38 10.39 38.06
CA ALA A 70 -16.16 11.58 37.84
C ALA A 70 -15.18 12.75 37.65
N LEU A 71 -15.26 13.42 36.49
CA LEU A 71 -14.47 14.62 36.18
C LEU A 71 -14.52 15.53 37.41
N ILE A 72 -13.42 15.56 38.17
CA ILE A 72 -13.42 16.22 39.47
C ILE A 72 -13.59 17.71 39.20
N ASN A 73 -14.56 18.34 39.85
CA ASN A 73 -14.85 19.76 39.65
C ASN A 73 -13.58 20.59 39.94
N PRO A 74 -13.02 21.32 38.96
CA PRO A 74 -11.79 22.11 39.14
C PRO A 74 -11.86 23.13 40.27
N ASN A 75 -13.07 23.55 40.65
CA ASN A 75 -13.31 24.51 41.72
C ASN A 75 -13.10 23.93 43.13
N ASP A 76 -13.10 22.60 43.29
CA ASP A 76 -12.91 21.93 44.58
C ASP A 76 -11.42 21.64 44.89
N LEU A 77 -10.51 21.92 43.94
CA LEU A 77 -9.10 21.48 43.98
C LEU A 77 -8.08 22.60 44.29
N GLY A 78 -8.50 23.88 44.34
CA GLY A 78 -7.60 25.02 44.57
C GLY A 78 -6.87 25.00 45.93
N GLY A 79 -7.44 24.31 46.92
CA GLY A 79 -6.87 24.14 48.26
C GLY A 79 -5.84 23.02 48.39
N LEU A 80 -5.62 22.20 47.36
CA LEU A 80 -4.71 21.05 47.43
C LEU A 80 -3.23 21.46 47.40
N ASP A 81 -2.40 20.67 48.05
CA ASP A 81 -0.93 20.81 48.07
C ASP A 81 -0.31 20.57 46.68
N GLY A 82 0.72 21.35 46.32
CA GLY A 82 1.38 21.29 45.02
C GLY A 82 2.02 19.92 44.74
N ASN A 83 2.60 19.28 45.77
CA ASN A 83 3.18 17.93 45.62
C ASN A 83 2.13 16.89 45.24
N LEU A 84 0.92 16.98 45.82
CA LEU A 84 -0.16 16.06 45.48
C LEU A 84 -0.62 16.24 44.03
N LEU A 85 -0.73 17.48 43.56
CA LEU A 85 -1.09 17.76 42.17
C LEU A 85 -0.02 17.22 41.21
N TYR A 86 1.26 17.40 41.54
CA TYR A 86 2.37 16.86 40.76
C TYR A 86 2.36 15.33 40.74
N HIS A 87 2.27 14.66 41.89
CA HIS A 87 2.22 13.19 41.96
C HIS A 87 1.01 12.60 41.23
N MET A 88 -0.15 13.27 41.27
CA MET A 88 -1.31 12.84 40.48
C MET A 88 -1.05 12.97 38.98
N GLY A 89 -0.55 14.12 38.54
CA GLY A 89 -0.15 14.32 37.14
C GLY A 89 0.87 13.28 36.68
N ASP A 90 1.89 13.01 37.50
CA ASP A 90 2.94 12.05 37.19
C ASP A 90 2.41 10.61 37.18
N CYS A 91 1.51 10.23 38.10
CA CYS A 91 0.90 8.91 38.07
C CYS A 91 0.14 8.66 36.76
N TYR A 92 -0.77 9.57 36.37
CA TYR A 92 -1.53 9.38 35.13
C TYR A 92 -0.63 9.48 33.89
N TYR A 93 0.38 10.35 33.90
CA TYR A 93 1.35 10.47 32.82
C TYR A 93 2.09 9.14 32.59
N ASN A 94 2.59 8.50 33.64
CA ASN A 94 3.27 7.21 33.57
C ASN A 94 2.33 6.03 33.28
N LEU A 95 1.02 6.25 33.36
CA LEU A 95 -0.02 5.30 32.92
C LEU A 95 -0.49 5.57 31.47
N ASN A 96 0.13 6.52 30.77
CA ASN A 96 -0.27 7.02 29.45
C ASN A 96 -1.71 7.57 29.39
N ASP A 97 -2.30 7.89 30.55
CA ASP A 97 -3.60 8.56 30.65
C ASP A 97 -3.42 10.08 30.57
N TYR A 98 -3.07 10.54 29.38
CA TYR A 98 -2.78 11.95 29.10
C TYR A 98 -4.00 12.84 29.29
N ILE A 99 -5.22 12.31 29.22
CA ILE A 99 -6.46 13.07 29.46
C ILE A 99 -6.52 13.52 30.92
N HIS A 100 -6.29 12.62 31.87
CA HIS A 100 -6.29 12.98 33.29
C HIS A 100 -5.01 13.72 33.68
N ALA A 101 -3.85 13.30 33.17
CA ALA A 101 -2.57 13.96 33.46
C ALA A 101 -2.58 15.45 33.05
N GLU A 102 -3.13 15.78 31.89
CA GLU A 102 -3.28 17.17 31.42
C GLU A 102 -4.00 18.04 32.47
N GLN A 103 -5.09 17.54 33.05
CA GLN A 103 -5.92 18.28 34.00
C GLN A 103 -5.14 18.58 35.29
N TRP A 104 -4.40 17.60 35.81
CA TRP A 104 -3.60 17.76 37.03
C TRP A 104 -2.44 18.72 36.84
N TYR A 105 -1.70 18.60 35.74
CA TYR A 105 -0.60 19.53 35.45
C TYR A 105 -1.11 20.96 35.19
N LYS A 106 -2.26 21.12 34.52
CA LYS A 106 -2.90 22.44 34.33
C LYS A 106 -3.25 23.09 35.66
N LEU A 107 -3.80 22.33 36.61
CA LEU A 107 -4.10 22.82 37.96
C LEU A 107 -2.84 23.20 38.73
N LEU A 108 -1.80 22.36 38.64
CA LEU A 108 -0.50 22.64 39.25
C LEU A 108 0.08 23.95 38.73
N LEU A 109 0.14 24.15 37.41
CA LEU A 109 0.70 25.36 36.81
C LEU A 109 -0.10 26.64 37.12
N LYS A 110 -1.39 26.53 37.42
CA LYS A 110 -2.20 27.64 37.92
C LYS A 110 -1.88 27.99 39.38
N LYS A 111 -1.55 26.99 40.20
CA LYS A 111 -1.25 27.14 41.62
C LYS A 111 0.20 27.57 41.87
N ASP A 112 1.14 26.85 41.28
CA ASP A 112 2.57 26.99 41.47
C ASP A 112 3.29 26.52 40.21
N SER A 113 3.76 27.48 39.41
CA SER A 113 4.47 27.22 38.17
C SER A 113 5.99 27.18 38.34
N THR A 114 6.51 27.34 39.56
CA THR A 114 7.94 27.55 39.81
C THR A 114 8.60 26.41 40.57
N THR A 115 7.91 25.81 41.55
CA THR A 115 8.48 24.74 42.39
C THR A 115 8.67 23.43 41.62
N PHE A 116 7.87 23.22 40.58
CA PHE A 116 7.88 22.01 39.75
C PHE A 116 8.24 22.37 38.31
N PRO A 117 9.53 22.65 38.01
CA PRO A 117 9.92 23.21 36.71
C PRO A 117 9.54 22.30 35.53
N LEU A 118 9.55 20.97 35.71
CA LEU A 118 9.16 20.01 34.67
C LEU A 118 7.65 19.89 34.44
N ALA A 119 6.80 20.41 35.33
CA ALA A 119 5.35 20.30 35.17
C ALA A 119 4.85 20.92 33.87
N ARG A 120 5.46 22.03 33.41
CA ARG A 120 5.09 22.69 32.15
C ARG A 120 5.49 21.85 30.93
N TYR A 121 6.63 21.18 31.01
CA TYR A 121 7.07 20.25 29.97
C TYR A 121 6.11 19.06 29.83
N TYR A 122 5.78 18.37 30.94
CA TYR A 122 4.83 17.26 30.90
C TYR A 122 3.42 17.69 30.49
N TYR A 123 2.98 18.89 30.89
CA TYR A 123 1.72 19.47 30.42
C TYR A 123 1.70 19.63 28.89
N GLY A 124 2.79 20.13 28.30
CA GLY A 124 2.94 20.24 26.85
C GLY A 124 2.82 18.90 26.12
N ILE A 125 3.44 17.84 26.66
CA ILE A 125 3.32 16.48 26.10
C ILE A 125 1.87 15.98 26.19
N CYS A 126 1.22 16.16 27.34
CA CYS A 126 -0.18 15.74 27.50
C CYS A 126 -1.09 16.45 26.49
N LEU A 127 -0.90 17.77 26.30
CA LEU A 127 -1.62 18.55 25.30
C LEU A 127 -1.39 18.00 23.88
N ARG A 128 -0.15 17.67 23.51
CA ARG A 128 0.15 17.03 22.22
C ARG A 128 -0.61 15.71 22.09
N ALA A 129 -0.47 14.81 23.07
CA ALA A 129 -1.07 13.48 23.04
C ALA A 129 -2.61 13.48 23.09
N ASN A 130 -3.22 14.60 23.47
CA ASN A 130 -4.66 14.86 23.43
C ASN A 130 -5.11 15.69 22.22
N GLY A 131 -4.21 15.98 21.26
CA GLY A 131 -4.52 16.67 20.01
C GLY A 131 -4.52 18.20 20.06
N ASN A 132 -4.11 18.81 21.18
CA ASN A 132 -4.09 20.26 21.40
C ASN A 132 -2.75 20.90 20.96
N TYR A 133 -2.31 20.63 19.72
CA TYR A 133 -0.96 20.98 19.25
C TYR A 133 -0.57 22.47 19.37
N PRO A 134 -1.43 23.44 19.00
CA PRO A 134 -1.05 24.86 19.12
C PRO A 134 -0.79 25.29 20.57
N ILE A 135 -1.57 24.76 21.52
CA ILE A 135 -1.41 25.06 22.95
C ILE A 135 -0.17 24.32 23.49
N ALA A 136 0.05 23.07 23.07
CA ALA A 136 1.25 22.32 23.41
C ALA A 136 2.52 23.10 23.03
N GLN A 137 2.59 23.59 21.78
CA GLN A 137 3.72 24.39 21.30
C GLN A 137 3.89 25.68 22.10
N GLN A 138 2.81 26.37 22.47
CA GLN A 138 2.88 27.57 23.29
C GLN A 138 3.50 27.28 24.67
N GLU A 139 3.03 26.22 25.34
CA GLU A 139 3.50 25.84 26.69
C GLU A 139 4.94 25.31 26.67
N LEU A 140 5.33 24.55 25.64
CA LEU A 140 6.70 24.09 25.46
C LEU A 140 7.67 25.23 25.16
N ASN A 141 7.27 26.20 24.32
CA ASN A 141 8.07 27.41 24.08
C ASN A 141 8.23 28.24 25.36
N LYS A 142 7.16 28.33 26.16
CA LYS A 142 7.21 29.00 27.46
C LYS A 142 8.15 28.26 28.42
N PHE A 143 8.08 26.93 28.45
CA PHE A 143 9.03 26.11 29.20
C PHE A 143 10.46 26.42 28.78
N ILE A 144 10.81 26.33 27.49
CA ILE A 144 12.17 26.63 26.99
C ILE A 144 12.68 28.01 27.42
N LYS A 145 11.83 29.05 27.38
CA LYS A 145 12.20 30.41 27.79
C LYS A 145 12.42 30.58 29.30
N GLU A 146 11.65 29.86 30.10
CA GLU A 146 11.65 29.95 31.57
C GLU A 146 12.60 28.92 32.23
N ASN A 147 13.09 27.94 31.45
CA ASN A 147 13.73 26.74 31.99
C ASN A 147 15.13 26.97 32.56
N ASN A 148 15.38 26.38 33.75
CA ASN A 148 16.67 26.31 34.42
C ASN A 148 17.12 24.87 34.78
N VAL A 149 16.37 23.82 34.39
CA VAL A 149 16.70 22.40 34.72
C VAL A 149 17.68 21.73 33.74
N GLY A 150 18.24 22.47 32.79
CA GLY A 150 19.37 22.04 31.95
C GLY A 150 19.04 21.73 30.49
N ASP A 151 20.09 21.55 29.69
CA ASP A 151 20.03 21.48 28.22
C ASP A 151 19.23 20.27 27.68
N ILE A 152 19.22 19.15 28.42
CA ILE A 152 18.53 17.92 27.97
C ILE A 152 17.02 18.12 27.84
N TYR A 153 16.37 18.79 28.79
CA TYR A 153 14.93 19.06 28.74
C TYR A 153 14.58 20.15 27.74
N THR A 154 15.49 21.11 27.52
CA THR A 154 15.31 22.11 26.46
C THR A 154 15.32 21.45 25.07
N LYS A 155 16.23 20.51 24.83
CA LYS A 155 16.26 19.71 23.59
C LYS A 155 15.02 18.83 23.44
N ALA A 156 14.61 18.15 24.51
CA ALA A 156 13.41 17.32 24.50
C ALA A 156 12.14 18.16 24.24
N ALA A 157 12.01 19.33 24.84
CA ALA A 157 10.91 20.25 24.58
C ALA A 157 10.90 20.77 23.14
N GLN A 158 12.08 21.04 22.56
CA GLN A 158 12.19 21.41 21.15
C GLN A 158 11.73 20.26 20.23
N GLN A 159 12.14 19.03 20.52
CA GLN A 159 11.67 17.85 19.77
C GLN A 159 10.14 17.71 19.84
N GLU A 160 9.51 17.97 20.99
CA GLU A 160 8.05 17.94 21.12
C GLU A 160 7.35 19.06 20.32
N ILE A 161 7.98 20.25 20.19
CA ILE A 161 7.48 21.32 19.31
C ILE A 161 7.57 20.90 17.84
N ASP A 162 8.65 20.23 17.46
CA ASP A 162 8.86 19.71 16.11
C ASP A 162 7.85 18.58 15.82
N ASN A 163 7.58 17.70 16.79
CA ASN A 163 6.51 16.69 16.72
C ASN A 163 5.15 17.33 16.47
N CYS A 164 4.78 18.37 17.24
CA CYS A 164 3.53 19.10 17.03
C CYS A 164 3.43 19.69 15.61
N THR A 165 4.54 20.20 15.07
CA THR A 165 4.58 20.73 13.69
C THR A 165 4.41 19.61 12.67
N PHE A 166 5.11 18.50 12.86
CA PHE A 166 5.05 17.33 11.99
C PHE A 166 3.64 16.73 11.96
N ILE A 167 2.99 16.55 13.12
CA ILE A 167 1.62 16.03 13.21
C ILE A 167 0.66 16.92 12.43
N GLN A 168 0.72 18.24 12.61
CA GLN A 168 -0.13 19.18 11.89
C GLN A 168 0.05 19.08 10.37
N GLN A 169 1.29 18.89 9.89
CA GLN A 169 1.58 18.65 8.48
C GLN A 169 0.99 17.31 8.01
N GLN A 170 1.22 16.22 8.74
CA GLN A 170 0.71 14.90 8.38
C GLN A 170 -0.82 14.87 8.27
N LEU A 171 -1.51 15.48 9.23
CA LEU A 171 -2.97 15.55 9.26
C LEU A 171 -3.55 16.45 8.15
N SER A 172 -2.75 17.35 7.57
CA SER A 172 -3.18 18.22 6.46
C SER A 172 -3.10 17.57 5.08
N ASN A 173 -2.41 16.43 4.93
CA ASN A 173 -2.04 15.83 3.63
C ASN A 173 -3.19 15.11 2.88
N GLY A 174 -4.44 15.21 3.34
CA GLY A 174 -5.59 14.57 2.68
C GLY A 174 -5.58 13.03 2.74
N PRO A 175 -6.49 12.34 2.02
CA PRO A 175 -6.59 10.88 2.06
C PRO A 175 -5.35 10.19 1.48
N THR A 176 -4.73 9.30 2.25
CA THR A 176 -3.47 8.63 1.87
C THR A 176 -3.64 7.30 1.13
N GLY A 177 -4.88 6.83 0.97
CA GLY A 177 -5.18 5.50 0.42
C GLY A 177 -4.79 4.32 1.33
N ILE A 178 -4.28 4.60 2.53
CA ILE A 178 -3.96 3.62 3.56
C ILE A 178 -5.16 3.49 4.50
N LYS A 179 -5.57 2.25 4.79
CA LYS A 179 -6.61 1.93 5.78
C LYS A 179 -5.98 1.20 6.95
N ILE A 180 -6.40 1.57 8.16
CA ILE A 180 -6.05 0.89 9.41
C ILE A 180 -7.33 0.34 10.00
N GLU A 181 -7.37 -0.96 10.26
CA GLU A 181 -8.54 -1.64 10.81
C GLU A 181 -8.14 -2.44 12.04
N ARG A 182 -8.85 -2.23 13.14
CA ARG A 182 -8.63 -3.00 14.37
C ARG A 182 -8.98 -4.46 14.11
N LEU A 183 -8.08 -5.39 14.43
CA LEU A 183 -8.39 -6.82 14.29
C LEU A 183 -9.57 -7.20 15.18
N ASN A 184 -10.30 -8.23 14.75
CA ASN A 184 -11.54 -8.66 15.39
C ASN A 184 -11.34 -9.10 16.86
N ASN A 185 -12.46 -9.27 17.56
CA ASN A 185 -12.45 -9.66 18.97
C ASN A 185 -12.04 -11.13 19.22
N ASN A 186 -11.64 -11.91 18.21
CA ASN A 186 -10.92 -13.15 18.49
C ASN A 186 -9.49 -12.82 18.97
N ILE A 187 -8.86 -11.83 18.33
CA ILE A 187 -7.50 -11.35 18.64
C ILE A 187 -7.49 -10.27 19.72
N ASN A 188 -8.31 -9.23 19.61
CA ASN A 188 -8.30 -8.10 20.55
C ASN A 188 -9.41 -8.20 21.61
N LYS A 189 -9.68 -9.41 22.13
CA LYS A 189 -10.79 -9.65 23.07
C LYS A 189 -10.54 -9.04 24.44
N GLU A 190 -9.34 -9.25 24.95
CA GLU A 190 -8.98 -9.07 26.35
C GLU A 190 -7.49 -8.83 26.47
N GLY A 191 -7.11 -7.99 27.43
CA GLY A 191 -5.72 -7.63 27.71
C GLY A 191 -5.05 -6.89 26.55
N ALA A 192 -3.75 -6.66 26.69
CA ALA A 192 -2.92 -6.22 25.58
C ALA A 192 -2.70 -7.38 24.61
N ASN A 193 -2.67 -7.08 23.32
CA ASN A 193 -2.38 -8.03 22.25
C ASN A 193 -1.42 -7.33 21.27
N TYR A 194 -0.18 -7.79 21.19
CA TYR A 194 0.89 -7.03 20.51
C TYR A 194 2.06 -7.91 20.08
N ALA A 195 3.02 -7.33 19.36
CA ALA A 195 4.23 -8.00 18.88
C ALA A 195 3.89 -9.27 18.08
N ALA A 196 3.06 -9.10 17.05
CA ALA A 196 2.66 -10.19 16.19
C ALA A 196 3.81 -10.64 15.28
N SER A 197 3.85 -11.94 15.00
CA SER A 197 4.88 -12.60 14.20
C SER A 197 4.30 -13.83 13.52
N TRP A 198 4.61 -14.04 12.25
CA TRP A 198 4.11 -15.19 11.50
C TRP A 198 4.97 -16.42 11.81
N LEU A 199 4.36 -17.44 12.43
CA LEU A 199 5.00 -18.75 12.64
C LEU A 199 5.12 -19.52 11.32
N ASN A 200 4.15 -19.33 10.42
CA ASN A 200 4.11 -19.86 9.07
C ASN A 200 3.13 -19.03 8.23
N SER A 201 2.86 -19.44 6.99
CA SER A 201 1.98 -18.72 6.08
C SER A 201 0.55 -18.49 6.60
N ASN A 202 0.08 -19.29 7.55
CA ASN A 202 -1.32 -19.26 8.00
C ASN A 202 -1.47 -19.17 9.53
N THR A 203 -0.39 -19.01 10.30
CA THR A 203 -0.46 -18.97 11.77
C THR A 203 0.23 -17.73 12.29
N LEU A 204 -0.55 -16.84 12.92
CA LEU A 204 -0.05 -15.65 13.58
C LEU A 204 0.21 -15.97 15.04
N ALA A 205 1.43 -15.75 15.51
CA ALA A 205 1.76 -15.73 16.94
C ALA A 205 1.82 -14.28 17.44
N PHE A 206 1.52 -14.05 18.71
CA PHE A 206 1.56 -12.73 19.33
C PHE A 206 1.69 -12.83 20.85
N THR A 207 1.98 -11.70 21.49
CA THR A 207 2.04 -11.58 22.95
C THR A 207 0.68 -11.16 23.48
N SER A 208 0.22 -11.76 24.58
CA SER A 208 -1.02 -11.35 25.22
C SER A 208 -1.00 -11.45 26.74
N THR A 209 -1.74 -10.56 27.41
CA THR A 209 -1.94 -10.53 28.88
C THR A 209 -3.27 -11.13 29.34
N ARG A 210 -3.92 -11.97 28.52
CA ARG A 210 -5.21 -12.65 28.84
C ARG A 210 -5.21 -13.35 30.20
N ALA A 211 -6.39 -13.43 30.83
CA ALA A 211 -6.68 -13.66 32.25
C ALA A 211 -5.98 -14.80 33.03
N GLU A 212 -5.28 -15.75 32.39
CA GLU A 212 -4.59 -16.80 33.15
C GLU A 212 -3.32 -16.25 33.82
N GLY A 213 -3.47 -15.73 35.04
CA GLY A 213 -2.37 -15.33 35.91
C GLY A 213 -1.80 -13.93 35.65
N TYR A 214 -2.44 -13.13 34.79
CA TYR A 214 -2.05 -11.74 34.48
C TYR A 214 -0.59 -11.56 34.04
N SER A 215 0.04 -12.63 33.53
CA SER A 215 1.37 -12.60 32.96
C SER A 215 1.29 -12.59 31.44
N ASN A 216 2.05 -11.70 30.78
CA ASN A 216 2.30 -11.83 29.34
C ASN A 216 2.77 -13.26 29.00
N ALA A 217 2.12 -13.84 27.99
CA ALA A 217 2.48 -15.13 27.42
C ALA A 217 2.32 -15.08 25.89
N LEU A 218 2.83 -16.14 25.25
CA LEU A 218 2.75 -16.31 23.79
C LEU A 218 1.46 -17.04 23.41
N TYR A 219 0.77 -16.52 22.40
CA TYR A 219 -0.45 -17.08 21.85
C TYR A 219 -0.36 -17.17 20.34
N SER A 220 -1.19 -18.00 19.72
CA SER A 220 -1.33 -18.12 18.28
C SER A 220 -2.77 -18.20 17.84
N ALA A 221 -3.03 -17.77 16.61
CA ALA A 221 -4.31 -17.96 15.92
C ALA A 221 -4.08 -18.33 14.45
N ALA A 222 -4.84 -19.29 13.96
CA ALA A 222 -4.83 -19.66 12.54
C ALA A 222 -5.63 -18.63 11.72
N LEU A 223 -5.11 -18.26 10.56
CA LEU A 223 -5.82 -17.48 9.55
C LEU A 223 -6.74 -18.43 8.76
N GLN A 224 -8.05 -18.17 8.80
CA GLN A 224 -9.12 -18.95 8.17
C GLN A 224 -10.12 -17.99 7.51
N ASP A 225 -10.44 -18.18 6.22
CA ASP A 225 -11.44 -17.41 5.48
C ASP A 225 -11.33 -15.87 5.60
N GLY A 226 -10.10 -15.34 5.56
CA GLY A 226 -9.84 -13.90 5.67
C GLY A 226 -9.93 -13.33 7.09
N GLY A 227 -10.09 -14.18 8.12
CA GLY A 227 -10.08 -13.78 9.53
C GLY A 227 -9.24 -14.71 10.40
N PHE A 228 -9.10 -14.37 11.69
CA PHE A 228 -8.41 -15.23 12.65
C PHE A 228 -9.40 -16.13 13.39
N GLY A 229 -9.08 -17.42 13.43
CA GLY A 229 -9.79 -18.44 14.17
C GLY A 229 -9.57 -18.35 15.68
N LYS A 230 -9.69 -19.49 16.36
CA LYS A 230 -9.52 -19.58 17.81
C LYS A 230 -8.09 -19.23 18.23
N VAL A 231 -7.97 -18.42 19.28
CA VAL A 231 -6.68 -18.10 19.93
C VAL A 231 -6.31 -19.22 20.90
N GLU A 232 -5.08 -19.70 20.81
CA GLU A 232 -4.53 -20.76 21.64
C GLU A 232 -3.19 -20.36 22.23
N LYS A 233 -2.93 -20.76 23.48
CA LYS A 233 -1.67 -20.48 24.16
C LYS A 233 -0.57 -21.36 23.59
N ILE A 234 0.57 -20.77 23.23
CA ILE A 234 1.73 -21.53 22.77
C ILE A 234 2.35 -22.22 23.99
N ASN A 235 2.39 -23.55 23.96
CA ASN A 235 2.95 -24.34 25.05
C ASN A 235 4.48 -24.33 25.00
N VAL A 236 5.08 -23.35 25.69
CA VAL A 236 6.51 -23.22 25.91
C VAL A 236 6.76 -23.13 27.42
N ALA A 237 7.77 -23.83 27.92
CA ALA A 237 8.15 -23.71 29.31
C ALA A 237 8.61 -22.28 29.62
N ALA A 238 8.41 -21.83 30.85
CA ALA A 238 8.80 -20.50 31.29
C ALA A 238 9.51 -20.60 32.64
N PRO A 239 10.58 -19.80 32.86
CA PRO A 239 11.09 -19.63 34.21
C PRO A 239 9.99 -19.15 35.17
N ARG A 240 10.11 -19.47 36.47
CA ARG A 240 9.11 -19.04 37.46
C ARG A 240 9.08 -17.51 37.55
N ASN A 241 7.86 -16.95 37.66
CA ASN A 241 7.62 -15.51 37.83
C ASN A 241 8.17 -14.63 36.68
N THR A 242 8.28 -15.18 35.47
CA THR A 242 8.64 -14.40 34.28
C THR A 242 7.46 -14.22 33.34
N HIS A 243 7.50 -13.12 32.61
CA HIS A 243 6.65 -12.83 31.47
C HIS A 243 7.33 -13.27 30.18
N LEU A 244 6.56 -13.78 29.22
CA LEU A 244 7.05 -14.14 27.88
C LEU A 244 6.36 -13.29 26.81
N GLY A 245 7.11 -12.91 25.78
CA GLY A 245 6.58 -12.07 24.71
C GLY A 245 7.49 -11.97 23.48
N THR A 246 7.01 -11.24 22.48
CA THR A 246 7.70 -10.86 21.25
C THR A 246 8.32 -12.07 20.53
N PRO A 247 7.50 -13.04 20.06
CA PRO A 247 8.01 -14.23 19.40
C PRO A 247 8.57 -13.90 18.00
N ALA A 248 9.62 -14.59 17.60
CA ALA A 248 10.17 -14.58 16.26
C ALA A 248 10.58 -16.00 15.86
N PHE A 249 10.43 -16.33 14.58
CA PHE A 249 10.64 -17.70 14.10
C PHE A 249 11.64 -17.74 12.96
N THR A 250 12.42 -18.81 12.90
CA THR A 250 13.20 -19.10 11.69
C THR A 250 12.26 -19.35 10.50
N PRO A 251 12.69 -19.13 9.25
CA PRO A 251 11.81 -19.28 8.07
C PRO A 251 11.20 -20.68 7.92
N ASP A 252 11.89 -21.71 8.41
CA ASP A 252 11.42 -23.10 8.44
C ASP A 252 10.47 -23.41 9.62
N GLY A 253 10.26 -22.45 10.52
CA GLY A 253 9.45 -22.59 11.74
C GLY A 253 10.03 -23.56 12.78
N SER A 254 11.30 -23.97 12.64
CA SER A 254 11.93 -24.97 13.52
C SER A 254 12.45 -24.37 14.83
N LYS A 255 12.75 -23.07 14.87
CA LYS A 255 13.18 -22.36 16.09
C LYS A 255 12.31 -21.15 16.37
N MET A 256 12.13 -20.87 17.65
CA MET A 256 11.48 -19.68 18.17
C MET A 256 12.45 -18.92 19.07
N PHE A 257 12.62 -17.63 18.79
CA PHE A 257 13.25 -16.65 19.65
C PHE A 257 12.16 -15.82 20.34
N PHE A 258 12.32 -15.51 21.61
CA PHE A 258 11.33 -14.69 22.33
C PHE A 258 11.96 -13.96 23.51
N THR A 259 11.35 -12.86 23.93
CA THR A 259 11.78 -12.14 25.13
C THR A 259 11.17 -12.78 26.37
N SER A 260 11.99 -13.01 27.39
CA SER A 260 11.54 -13.28 28.75
C SER A 260 11.98 -12.15 29.67
N TRP A 261 11.09 -11.69 30.56
CA TRP A 261 11.43 -10.65 31.52
C TRP A 261 10.78 -10.82 32.88
N MET A 262 11.40 -10.19 33.88
CA MET A 262 10.89 -10.08 35.24
C MET A 262 11.31 -8.75 35.88
N VAL A 263 10.65 -8.39 36.98
CA VAL A 263 11.06 -7.24 37.80
C VAL A 263 11.83 -7.77 39.01
N LYS A 264 13.09 -7.36 39.15
CA LYS A 264 13.97 -7.70 40.27
C LYS A 264 14.48 -6.41 40.91
N ASN A 265 14.23 -6.23 42.22
CA ASN A 265 14.62 -5.03 42.97
C ASN A 265 14.17 -3.71 42.29
N GLY A 266 12.93 -3.68 41.76
CA GLY A 266 12.37 -2.51 41.07
C GLY A 266 12.92 -2.27 39.66
N LYS A 267 13.83 -3.11 39.16
CA LYS A 267 14.37 -3.01 37.80
C LYS A 267 13.84 -4.13 36.93
N LYS A 268 13.39 -3.79 35.71
CA LYS A 268 13.04 -4.77 34.68
C LYS A 268 14.33 -5.39 34.14
N ILE A 269 14.39 -6.72 34.12
CA ILE A 269 15.48 -7.50 33.54
C ILE A 269 14.86 -8.36 32.43
N SER A 270 15.41 -8.26 31.22
CA SER A 270 14.92 -8.96 30.04
C SER A 270 16.05 -9.58 29.22
N ALA A 271 15.80 -10.77 28.69
CA ALA A 271 16.72 -11.51 27.87
C ALA A 271 15.99 -12.24 26.74
N ILE A 272 16.71 -12.56 25.67
CA ILE A 272 16.19 -13.33 24.55
C ILE A 272 16.51 -14.81 24.78
N TYR A 273 15.46 -15.62 24.73
CA TYR A 273 15.51 -17.07 24.85
C TYR A 273 15.23 -17.70 23.49
N MET A 274 15.76 -18.90 23.30
CA MET A 274 15.50 -19.75 22.14
C MET A 274 14.83 -21.05 22.58
N SER A 275 13.90 -21.54 21.78
CA SER A 275 13.32 -22.87 21.90
C SER A 275 13.21 -23.53 20.52
N GLU A 276 13.36 -24.85 20.47
CA GLU A 276 13.29 -25.65 19.25
C GLU A 276 11.97 -26.41 19.18
N ARG A 277 11.42 -26.53 17.98
CA ARG A 277 10.16 -27.23 17.74
C ARG A 277 10.40 -28.72 17.58
N ASN A 278 9.70 -29.52 18.38
CA ASN A 278 9.64 -30.97 18.28
C ASN A 278 8.18 -31.42 18.18
N GLY A 279 7.70 -31.59 16.94
CA GLY A 279 6.28 -31.83 16.65
C GLY A 279 5.41 -30.63 17.04
N GLU A 280 4.47 -30.85 17.95
CA GLU A 280 3.59 -29.80 18.50
C GLU A 280 4.16 -29.11 19.76
N ARG A 281 5.34 -29.53 20.24
CA ARG A 281 5.94 -29.01 21.47
C ARG A 281 7.17 -28.17 21.19
N TRP A 282 7.40 -27.22 22.08
CA TRP A 282 8.63 -26.43 22.15
C TRP A 282 9.55 -27.03 23.22
N SER A 283 10.85 -27.09 22.95
CA SER A 283 11.86 -27.53 23.92
C SER A 283 11.92 -26.58 25.13
N GLU A 284 12.58 -27.03 26.20
CA GLU A 284 12.95 -26.13 27.30
C GLU A 284 13.74 -24.92 26.74
N PRO A 285 13.38 -23.69 27.11
CA PRO A 285 14.06 -22.50 26.61
C PRO A 285 15.50 -22.41 27.09
N VAL A 286 16.38 -22.04 26.17
CA VAL A 286 17.79 -21.82 26.46
C VAL A 286 18.11 -20.34 26.26
N VAL A 287 18.76 -19.73 27.25
CA VAL A 287 19.35 -18.39 27.08
C VAL A 287 20.46 -18.50 26.07
N ILE A 288 20.44 -17.65 25.06
CA ILE A 288 21.49 -17.68 24.05
C ILE A 288 22.75 -17.06 24.64
N ASP A 289 23.77 -17.91 24.80
CA ASP A 289 24.95 -17.69 25.62
C ASP A 289 25.65 -16.34 25.40
N GLY A 290 26.07 -15.74 26.53
CA GLY A 290 27.19 -14.82 26.78
C GLY A 290 27.43 -13.58 25.92
N LYS A 291 26.77 -13.44 24.77
CA LYS A 291 26.94 -12.30 23.85
C LYS A 291 25.61 -11.64 23.55
N LEU A 292 24.50 -12.37 23.55
CA LEU A 292 23.18 -11.83 23.19
C LEU A 292 22.34 -11.47 24.42
N SER A 293 22.59 -12.08 25.58
CA SER A 293 21.91 -11.77 26.83
C SER A 293 22.86 -11.97 28.02
N GLU A 294 23.32 -10.89 28.62
CA GLU A 294 24.14 -10.90 29.84
C GLU A 294 23.40 -10.20 30.98
N GLN A 295 23.85 -10.38 32.22
CA GLN A 295 23.22 -9.73 33.38
C GLN A 295 23.45 -8.20 33.41
N SER A 296 24.42 -7.70 32.64
CA SER A 296 24.83 -6.29 32.59
C SER A 296 23.95 -5.42 31.68
N PHE A 297 23.17 -6.02 30.79
CA PHE A 297 22.28 -5.32 29.85
C PHE A 297 21.01 -6.14 29.57
N ASN A 298 20.01 -5.48 29.02
CA ASN A 298 18.77 -6.04 28.53
C ASN A 298 18.83 -6.26 27.02
N SER A 299 18.29 -7.39 26.56
CA SER A 299 18.02 -7.62 25.14
C SER A 299 16.61 -8.16 24.96
N ARG A 300 15.91 -7.63 23.95
CA ARG A 300 14.47 -7.89 23.74
C ARG A 300 14.07 -7.72 22.28
N GLN A 301 12.82 -8.11 22.00
CA GLN A 301 12.13 -7.90 20.71
C GLN A 301 12.91 -8.50 19.53
N PRO A 302 13.20 -9.82 19.55
CA PRO A 302 13.90 -10.46 18.46
C PRO A 302 13.08 -10.45 17.17
N GLN A 303 13.77 -10.45 16.02
CA GLN A 303 13.18 -10.71 14.71
C GLN A 303 14.18 -11.44 13.81
N VAL A 304 13.77 -12.56 13.22
CA VAL A 304 14.60 -13.30 12.26
C VAL A 304 14.24 -12.86 10.84
N THR A 305 15.24 -12.53 10.02
CA THR A 305 15.02 -12.11 8.63
C THR A 305 14.37 -13.21 7.80
N PRO A 306 13.57 -12.87 6.76
CA PRO A 306 12.91 -13.87 5.93
C PRO A 306 13.86 -14.86 5.22
N ASP A 307 15.12 -14.46 5.00
CA ASP A 307 16.16 -15.32 4.43
C ASP A 307 16.90 -16.18 5.47
N GLY A 308 16.56 -16.03 6.76
CA GLY A 308 17.13 -16.80 7.87
C GLY A 308 18.58 -16.45 8.20
N LYS A 309 19.13 -15.36 7.67
CA LYS A 309 20.56 -15.02 7.84
C LYS A 309 20.86 -14.12 9.03
N TYR A 310 19.87 -13.37 9.52
CA TYR A 310 20.09 -12.41 10.59
C TYR A 310 18.99 -12.48 11.66
N LEU A 311 19.40 -12.28 12.91
CA LEU A 311 18.54 -12.04 14.07
C LEU A 311 18.72 -10.59 14.51
N LEU A 312 17.71 -9.77 14.31
CA LEU A 312 17.64 -8.40 14.79
C LEU A 312 17.06 -8.38 16.20
N PHE A 313 17.47 -7.42 17.02
CA PHE A 313 16.96 -7.24 18.39
C PHE A 313 17.26 -5.84 18.91
N SER A 314 16.58 -5.45 19.98
CA SER A 314 16.80 -4.18 20.69
C SER A 314 17.58 -4.43 21.99
N SER A 315 18.57 -3.58 22.31
CA SER A 315 19.44 -3.76 23.49
C SER A 315 19.99 -2.44 24.04
N ASP A 316 20.09 -2.33 25.37
CA ASP A 316 20.63 -1.17 26.11
C ASP A 316 22.11 -1.33 26.51
N ARG A 317 22.90 -1.99 25.65
CA ARG A 317 24.33 -2.18 25.90
C ARG A 317 25.06 -0.86 25.98
N SER A 318 26.09 -0.80 26.82
CA SER A 318 26.85 0.42 27.06
C SER A 318 27.65 0.92 25.85
N ASP A 319 27.90 0.07 24.84
CA ASP A 319 28.54 0.44 23.57
C ASP A 319 27.53 0.83 22.47
N GLY A 320 26.26 1.01 22.83
CA GLY A 320 25.24 1.63 22.00
C GLY A 320 25.35 3.16 21.93
N ILE A 321 24.44 3.76 21.17
CA ILE A 321 24.30 5.20 20.92
C ILE A 321 23.35 5.83 21.94
N GLY A 322 22.21 5.20 22.19
CA GLY A 322 21.12 5.74 23.01
C GLY A 322 20.71 4.86 24.17
N GLY A 323 19.42 4.88 24.48
CA GLY A 323 18.80 4.02 25.48
C GLY A 323 18.80 2.58 25.01
N PHE A 324 17.77 2.19 24.28
CA PHE A 324 17.75 0.92 23.55
C PHE A 324 18.13 1.15 22.09
N ASP A 325 19.08 0.39 21.59
CA ASP A 325 19.52 0.43 20.19
C ASP A 325 19.08 -0.82 19.45
N ILE A 326 18.92 -0.74 18.12
CA ILE A 326 18.82 -1.92 17.26
C ILE A 326 20.21 -2.49 16.97
N TRP A 327 20.32 -3.79 17.17
CA TRP A 327 21.47 -4.63 16.87
C TRP A 327 21.04 -5.77 15.95
N TYR A 328 22.00 -6.38 15.26
CA TYR A 328 21.79 -7.63 14.55
C TYR A 328 22.90 -8.64 14.82
N ALA A 329 22.52 -9.92 14.80
CA ALA A 329 23.44 -11.05 14.83
C ALA A 329 23.37 -11.84 13.52
N THR A 330 24.50 -12.27 12.97
CA THR A 330 24.51 -13.25 11.88
C THR A 330 24.10 -14.62 12.39
N LEU A 331 23.24 -15.32 11.65
CA LEU A 331 22.82 -16.69 11.95
C LEU A 331 23.67 -17.69 11.13
N ASP A 332 24.16 -18.74 11.80
CA ASP A 332 24.86 -19.83 11.14
C ASP A 332 23.90 -20.79 10.42
N SER A 333 24.44 -21.83 9.78
CA SER A 333 23.63 -22.84 9.07
C SER A 333 22.68 -23.64 9.97
N LYS A 334 22.86 -23.56 11.30
CA LYS A 334 21.97 -24.17 12.30
C LYS A 334 20.97 -23.16 12.86
N GLY A 335 20.96 -21.92 12.38
CA GLY A 335 20.10 -20.86 12.90
C GLY A 335 20.55 -20.31 14.25
N MET A 336 21.81 -20.48 14.63
CA MET A 336 22.37 -19.95 15.88
C MET A 336 23.04 -18.59 15.65
N PRO A 337 22.81 -17.59 16.53
CA PRO A 337 23.45 -16.28 16.38
C PRO A 337 24.94 -16.33 16.71
N THR A 338 25.71 -15.54 15.97
CA THR A 338 27.19 -15.55 16.01
C THR A 338 27.75 -14.15 16.26
N GLN A 339 28.03 -13.37 15.22
CA GLN A 339 28.61 -12.02 15.34
C GLN A 339 27.52 -10.98 15.55
N ILE A 340 27.64 -10.15 16.59
CA ILE A 340 26.72 -9.06 16.92
C ILE A 340 27.29 -7.72 16.46
N THR A 341 26.45 -6.89 15.84
CA THR A 341 26.81 -5.58 15.30
C THR A 341 25.71 -4.55 15.57
N ASN A 342 26.10 -3.35 16.02
CA ASN A 342 25.18 -2.21 16.17
C ASN A 342 24.75 -1.70 14.78
N MET A 343 23.49 -1.32 14.60
CA MET A 343 22.98 -0.83 13.31
C MET A 343 23.45 0.57 12.93
N GLY A 344 24.12 1.27 13.84
CA GLY A 344 24.74 2.57 13.61
C GLY A 344 23.77 3.75 13.62
N PRO A 345 24.29 4.98 13.47
CA PRO A 345 23.54 6.22 13.71
C PRO A 345 22.47 6.55 12.65
N ALA A 346 22.46 5.82 11.52
CA ALA A 346 21.37 5.94 10.55
C ALA A 346 20.05 5.37 11.12
N ILE A 347 20.15 4.35 11.98
CA ILE A 347 19.04 3.65 12.62
C ILE A 347 18.88 4.12 14.06
N ASN A 348 19.95 4.06 14.85
CA ASN A 348 19.93 4.35 16.28
C ASN A 348 20.13 5.83 16.57
N THR A 349 19.44 6.32 17.61
CA THR A 349 19.49 7.72 18.07
C THR A 349 19.91 7.78 19.53
N THR A 350 19.79 8.94 20.18
CA THR A 350 19.96 9.05 21.63
C THR A 350 18.75 8.53 22.41
N GLY A 351 17.63 8.25 21.73
CA GLY A 351 16.40 7.70 22.31
C GLY A 351 16.42 6.19 22.38
N ASN A 352 15.22 5.59 22.33
CA ASN A 352 15.01 4.16 22.22
C ASN A 352 14.56 3.81 20.80
N GLU A 353 15.25 2.86 20.19
CA GLU A 353 14.82 2.12 19.02
C GLU A 353 14.43 0.69 19.40
N GLU A 354 13.21 0.31 19.02
CA GLU A 354 12.54 -0.91 19.46
C GLU A 354 11.90 -1.68 18.29
N ALA A 355 11.57 -2.94 18.55
CA ALA A 355 10.76 -3.80 17.68
C ALA A 355 11.20 -3.81 16.19
N PRO A 356 12.45 -4.19 15.89
CA PRO A 356 12.92 -4.22 14.51
C PRO A 356 12.20 -5.29 13.68
N PHE A 357 11.94 -4.97 12.42
CA PHE A 357 11.36 -5.87 11.42
C PHE A 357 11.96 -5.62 10.04
N TYR A 358 12.69 -6.58 9.50
CA TYR A 358 13.17 -6.53 8.12
C TYR A 358 12.14 -7.11 7.15
N HIS A 359 11.59 -6.25 6.29
CA HIS A 359 10.64 -6.61 5.25
C HIS A 359 11.36 -7.01 3.95
N GLY A 360 11.31 -8.29 3.59
CA GLY A 360 12.03 -8.84 2.45
C GLY A 360 11.53 -8.34 1.09
N GLY A 361 10.22 -8.11 0.93
CA GLY A 361 9.62 -7.68 -0.35
C GLY A 361 10.08 -6.29 -0.80
N SER A 362 10.16 -5.35 0.15
CA SER A 362 10.62 -3.97 -0.10
C SER A 362 12.09 -3.73 0.27
N GLN A 363 12.78 -4.74 0.83
CA GLN A 363 14.14 -4.63 1.36
C GLN A 363 14.30 -3.45 2.33
N SER A 364 13.35 -3.32 3.25
CA SER A 364 13.30 -2.20 4.20
C SER A 364 13.31 -2.72 5.62
N LEU A 365 14.08 -2.07 6.49
CA LEU A 365 13.97 -2.21 7.93
C LEU A 365 12.88 -1.28 8.44
N VAL A 366 11.92 -1.81 9.19
CA VAL A 366 10.93 -1.06 9.97
C VAL A 366 11.26 -1.21 11.44
N PHE A 367 11.14 -0.15 12.22
CA PHE A 367 11.38 -0.16 13.66
C PHE A 367 10.63 0.99 14.34
N ALA A 368 10.38 0.87 15.63
CA ALA A 368 9.82 1.95 16.43
C ALA A 368 10.93 2.83 16.98
N SER A 369 10.73 4.16 17.03
CA SER A 369 11.66 5.07 17.71
C SER A 369 10.91 6.16 18.45
N ASN A 370 11.43 6.55 19.61
CA ASN A 370 11.02 7.76 20.35
C ASN A 370 12.10 8.86 20.33
N GLY A 371 13.20 8.65 19.61
CA GLY A 371 14.32 9.60 19.51
C GLY A 371 14.32 10.43 18.23
N ARG A 372 13.22 10.40 17.48
CA ARG A 372 13.06 11.09 16.19
C ARG A 372 11.82 11.99 16.22
N THR A 373 11.74 12.93 15.29
CA THR A 373 10.51 13.70 15.08
C THR A 373 9.40 12.76 14.60
N GLY A 374 8.28 12.77 15.30
CA GLY A 374 7.19 11.81 15.13
C GLY A 374 5.85 12.36 15.58
N MET A 375 4.86 11.47 15.72
CA MET A 375 3.50 11.79 16.09
C MET A 375 3.14 11.32 17.51
N GLY A 376 3.69 10.19 17.92
CA GLY A 376 3.44 9.50 19.19
C GLY A 376 4.57 9.61 20.19
N GLY A 377 4.55 8.77 21.23
CA GLY A 377 5.74 8.51 22.04
C GLY A 377 6.72 7.65 21.23
N PHE A 378 6.25 6.50 20.76
CA PHE A 378 6.92 5.70 19.74
C PHE A 378 6.20 5.80 18.39
N ASP A 379 6.96 5.95 17.32
CA ASP A 379 6.47 5.91 15.95
C ASP A 379 7.23 4.88 15.12
N LEU A 380 6.58 4.32 14.10
CA LEU A 380 7.20 3.45 13.12
C LEU A 380 7.98 4.26 12.07
N TYR A 381 9.25 3.91 11.88
CA TYR A 381 10.14 4.44 10.85
C TYR A 381 10.58 3.33 9.91
N SER A 382 10.93 3.70 8.68
CA SER A 382 11.54 2.77 7.73
C SER A 382 12.86 3.30 7.17
N SER A 383 13.79 2.38 6.94
CA SER A 383 15.06 2.64 6.26
C SER A 383 15.35 1.54 5.25
N THR A 384 15.99 1.90 4.14
CA THR A 384 16.42 0.95 3.11
C THR A 384 17.94 0.80 3.15
N GLY A 385 18.44 -0.39 2.85
CA GLY A 385 19.85 -0.69 2.94
C GLY A 385 20.11 -2.19 2.93
N TYR A 386 21.32 -2.56 3.35
CA TYR A 386 21.75 -3.94 3.47
C TYR A 386 22.63 -4.12 4.70
N PHE A 387 22.55 -5.29 5.32
CA PHE A 387 23.40 -5.67 6.45
C PHE A 387 24.88 -5.62 6.05
N SER A 388 25.78 -5.26 6.96
CA SER A 388 27.21 -4.93 6.72
C SER A 388 27.51 -3.72 5.82
N GLY A 389 26.48 -3.06 5.30
CA GLY A 389 26.58 -1.84 4.51
C GLY A 389 25.98 -0.61 5.17
N SER A 390 25.57 0.34 4.34
CA SER A 390 24.94 1.58 4.77
C SER A 390 23.42 1.50 4.69
N TRP A 391 22.76 2.10 5.67
CA TRP A 391 21.32 2.33 5.71
C TRP A 391 21.02 3.79 5.36
N THR A 392 19.89 4.03 4.71
CA THR A 392 19.38 5.40 4.50
C THR A 392 18.96 6.00 5.83
N VAL A 393 18.81 7.33 5.86
CA VAL A 393 18.13 7.99 6.98
C VAL A 393 16.74 7.38 7.15
N ALA A 394 16.37 7.05 8.39
CA ALA A 394 15.06 6.48 8.69
C ALA A 394 13.95 7.54 8.53
N LEU A 395 12.92 7.19 7.78
CA LEU A 395 11.77 8.06 7.48
C LEU A 395 10.54 7.57 8.24
N ASN A 396 9.82 8.49 8.87
CA ASN A 396 8.56 8.18 9.56
C ASN A 396 7.53 7.64 8.55
N LEU A 397 6.79 6.59 8.91
CA LEU A 397 5.79 5.98 8.01
C LEU A 397 4.52 6.82 7.80
N GLY A 398 4.40 7.93 8.52
CA GLY A 398 3.36 8.94 8.36
C GLY A 398 1.97 8.49 8.79
N TYR A 399 1.02 9.42 8.74
CA TYR A 399 -0.38 9.13 9.01
C TYR A 399 -1.03 8.36 7.84
N PRO A 400 -1.91 7.38 8.07
CA PRO A 400 -2.42 6.88 9.35
C PRO A 400 -1.64 5.69 9.92
N VAL A 401 -0.49 5.30 9.36
CA VAL A 401 0.31 4.19 9.91
C VAL A 401 0.77 4.56 11.32
N ASN A 402 1.29 5.77 11.49
CA ASN A 402 1.51 6.38 12.79
C ASN A 402 0.32 7.25 13.21
N SER A 403 0.18 7.40 14.52
CA SER A 403 -0.88 8.12 15.24
C SER A 403 -0.27 8.99 16.33
N GLU A 404 -1.10 9.76 17.03
CA GLU A 404 -0.67 10.55 18.20
C GLU A 404 -0.31 9.70 19.44
N LYS A 405 -0.48 8.38 19.33
CA LYS A 405 -0.26 7.35 20.35
C LYS A 405 0.97 6.48 20.01
N ASP A 406 1.25 5.46 20.80
CA ASP A 406 2.42 4.60 20.58
C ASP A 406 2.16 3.57 19.48
N ASP A 407 3.00 3.61 18.45
CA ASP A 407 3.01 2.70 17.31
C ASP A 407 4.36 1.97 17.25
N ILE A 408 4.37 0.69 17.66
CA ILE A 408 5.61 0.01 18.04
C ILE A 408 5.95 -1.17 17.14
N TYR A 409 5.10 -2.20 17.13
CA TYR A 409 5.44 -3.45 16.44
C TYR A 409 4.88 -3.44 15.04
N PHE A 410 5.67 -3.94 14.09
CA PHE A 410 5.28 -4.08 12.70
C PHE A 410 5.60 -5.50 12.22
N VAL A 411 4.69 -6.10 11.44
CA VAL A 411 4.95 -7.34 10.71
C VAL A 411 4.25 -7.27 9.36
N GLY A 412 4.95 -7.64 8.28
CA GLY A 412 4.38 -7.64 6.92
C GLY A 412 4.94 -8.78 6.08
N ARG A 413 4.15 -9.28 5.13
CA ARG A 413 4.54 -10.40 4.27
C ARG A 413 4.19 -10.21 2.79
N GLY A 414 3.67 -9.05 2.42
CA GLY A 414 3.42 -8.69 1.03
C GLY A 414 4.70 -8.34 0.27
N LYS A 415 4.54 -7.94 -1.00
CA LYS A 415 5.65 -7.40 -1.80
C LYS A 415 5.88 -5.94 -1.44
N GLY A 416 4.80 -5.17 -1.35
CA GLY A 416 4.81 -3.79 -0.85
C GLY A 416 4.99 -3.74 0.66
N LEU A 417 5.64 -2.69 1.17
CA LEU A 417 5.93 -2.55 2.60
C LEU A 417 4.66 -2.65 3.48
N LEU A 418 3.57 -2.02 3.07
CA LEU A 418 2.29 -1.96 3.80
C LEU A 418 1.23 -2.91 3.21
N GLU A 419 1.66 -3.88 2.41
CA GLU A 419 0.80 -4.92 1.85
C GLU A 419 0.74 -6.10 2.83
N ASP A 420 -0.46 -6.48 3.27
CA ASP A 420 -0.69 -7.55 4.26
C ASP A 420 0.18 -7.37 5.52
N ALA A 421 0.11 -6.14 6.06
CA ALA A 421 0.86 -5.73 7.24
C ALA A 421 -0.05 -5.62 8.46
N LEU A 422 0.52 -5.91 9.63
CA LEU A 422 -0.09 -5.67 10.94
C LEU A 422 0.80 -4.74 11.76
N ILE A 423 0.16 -3.89 12.56
CA ILE A 423 0.82 -3.04 13.55
C ILE A 423 0.25 -3.28 14.95
N SER A 424 1.07 -3.05 15.97
CA SER A 424 0.60 -2.94 17.36
C SER A 424 0.57 -1.47 17.78
N SER A 425 -0.58 -1.03 18.27
CA SER A 425 -0.82 0.37 18.63
C SER A 425 -1.77 0.48 19.81
N ASP A 426 -1.65 1.51 20.65
CA ASP A 426 -2.62 1.85 21.70
C ASP A 426 -3.60 2.95 21.23
N ARG A 427 -3.68 3.24 19.92
CA ARG A 427 -4.62 4.21 19.32
C ARG A 427 -6.10 4.04 19.66
N PHE A 428 -6.52 2.87 20.16
CA PHE A 428 -7.92 2.57 20.49
C PHE A 428 -8.16 2.31 21.99
N SER A 429 -7.11 2.21 22.79
CA SER A 429 -7.21 1.84 24.21
C SER A 429 -6.29 2.72 25.05
N LEU A 430 -6.80 3.19 26.19
CA LEU A 430 -6.04 4.03 27.12
C LEU A 430 -4.84 3.31 27.76
N CYS A 431 -4.84 1.97 27.84
CA CYS A 431 -3.86 1.23 28.64
C CYS A 431 -2.94 0.31 27.86
N CYS A 432 -3.32 -0.06 26.64
CA CYS A 432 -2.95 -1.37 26.12
C CYS A 432 -2.81 -1.38 24.60
N LEU A 433 -1.68 -1.90 24.12
CA LEU A 433 -1.48 -2.18 22.71
C LEU A 433 -2.48 -3.24 22.21
N GLU A 434 -3.01 -3.00 21.02
CA GLU A 434 -3.85 -3.91 20.26
C GLU A 434 -3.31 -4.11 18.85
N LEU A 435 -3.77 -5.14 18.14
CA LEU A 435 -3.35 -5.44 16.77
C LEU A 435 -4.30 -4.82 15.73
N PHE A 436 -3.72 -4.19 14.72
CA PHE A 436 -4.43 -3.57 13.60
C PHE A 436 -3.88 -4.07 12.28
N SER A 437 -4.74 -4.31 11.30
CA SER A 437 -4.33 -4.52 9.91
C SER A 437 -4.13 -3.20 9.19
N VAL A 438 -3.08 -3.16 8.37
CA VAL A 438 -2.76 -2.06 7.47
C VAL A 438 -2.99 -2.54 6.04
N THR A 439 -3.83 -1.81 5.32
CA THR A 439 -4.11 -2.08 3.90
C THR A 439 -3.75 -0.87 3.09
N LYS A 440 -2.78 -1.01 2.18
CA LYS A 440 -2.45 -0.02 1.16
C LYS A 440 -2.64 -0.65 -0.23
N ASN A 441 -3.50 -0.03 -1.03
CA ASN A 441 -3.62 -0.40 -2.44
C ASN A 441 -2.49 0.25 -3.22
N TYR A 442 -1.50 -0.55 -3.63
CA TYR A 442 -0.43 -0.09 -4.49
C TYR A 442 -0.92 -0.11 -5.94
N HIS A 443 -1.15 1.07 -6.53
CA HIS A 443 -1.53 1.19 -7.93
C HIS A 443 -0.38 1.74 -8.76
N GLN A 444 -0.33 1.34 -10.03
CA GLN A 444 0.48 1.98 -11.07
C GLN A 444 -0.40 2.51 -12.18
N VAL A 445 0.00 3.65 -12.72
CA VAL A 445 -0.68 4.34 -13.79
C VAL A 445 0.22 4.33 -15.02
N PHE A 446 -0.16 3.58 -16.04
CA PHE A 446 0.48 3.58 -17.34
C PHE A 446 -0.13 4.67 -18.21
N THR A 447 0.70 5.59 -18.69
CA THR A 447 0.28 6.68 -19.58
C THR A 447 1.00 6.57 -20.91
N GLY A 448 0.33 6.90 -22.01
CA GLY A 448 0.96 6.89 -23.32
C GLY A 448 0.15 7.64 -24.37
N VAL A 449 0.63 7.58 -25.60
CA VAL A 449 -0.03 8.16 -26.78
C VAL A 449 -0.16 7.12 -27.87
N VAL A 450 -1.27 7.17 -28.61
CA VAL A 450 -1.48 6.43 -29.84
C VAL A 450 -1.22 7.35 -31.02
N LEU A 451 -0.35 6.95 -31.92
CA LEU A 451 0.10 7.75 -33.07
C LEU A 451 -0.05 6.98 -34.39
N ASP A 452 -0.18 7.70 -35.49
CA ASP A 452 0.06 7.15 -36.82
C ASP A 452 1.57 6.88 -36.99
N CYS A 453 1.96 5.66 -37.38
CA CYS A 453 3.37 5.26 -37.43
C CYS A 453 4.20 6.12 -38.41
N ASP A 454 3.61 6.60 -39.50
CA ASP A 454 4.30 7.30 -40.58
C ASP A 454 4.35 8.81 -40.32
N THR A 455 3.20 9.40 -40.05
CA THR A 455 3.05 10.85 -39.91
C THR A 455 3.34 11.35 -38.49
N LYS A 456 3.40 10.44 -37.52
CA LYS A 456 3.48 10.74 -36.07
C LYS A 456 2.32 11.58 -35.55
N GLN A 457 1.24 11.70 -36.31
CA GLN A 457 0.05 12.43 -35.86
C GLN A 457 -0.69 11.65 -34.79
N PRO A 458 -1.15 12.30 -33.71
CA PRO A 458 -1.90 11.62 -32.67
C PRO A 458 -3.28 11.14 -33.15
N LEU A 459 -3.64 9.93 -32.73
CA LEU A 459 -4.89 9.27 -33.08
C LEU A 459 -5.89 9.38 -31.94
N GLU A 460 -6.72 10.41 -31.99
CA GLU A 460 -7.88 10.57 -31.10
C GLU A 460 -8.98 9.57 -31.48
N GLY A 461 -9.61 8.98 -30.47
CA GLY A 461 -10.69 8.01 -30.64
C GLY A 461 -10.26 6.57 -30.90
N ALA A 462 -8.97 6.25 -30.89
CA ALA A 462 -8.46 4.88 -30.93
C ALA A 462 -8.92 4.11 -29.68
N ILE A 463 -9.27 2.83 -29.84
CA ILE A 463 -9.56 1.91 -28.74
C ILE A 463 -8.23 1.28 -28.28
N VAL A 464 -7.92 1.45 -27.00
CA VAL A 464 -6.76 0.84 -26.34
C VAL A 464 -7.25 -0.23 -25.37
N THR A 465 -6.75 -1.45 -25.52
CA THR A 465 -7.04 -2.60 -24.64
C THR A 465 -5.75 -3.03 -23.96
N ALA A 466 -5.79 -3.23 -22.65
CA ALA A 466 -4.68 -3.69 -21.84
C ALA A 466 -5.01 -5.02 -21.16
N LYS A 467 -4.09 -5.98 -21.26
CA LYS A 467 -4.17 -7.29 -20.62
C LYS A 467 -2.95 -7.55 -19.74
N ASP A 468 -3.13 -8.33 -18.68
CA ASP A 468 -2.03 -8.83 -17.86
C ASP A 468 -1.26 -9.96 -18.59
N PRO A 469 -0.10 -10.43 -18.08
CA PRO A 469 0.68 -11.49 -18.74
C PRO A 469 -0.02 -12.86 -18.77
N ARG A 470 -1.14 -13.02 -18.05
CA ARG A 470 -1.99 -14.22 -18.04
C ARG A 470 -3.14 -14.11 -19.03
N GLY A 471 -3.28 -12.97 -19.72
CA GLY A 471 -4.32 -12.70 -20.70
C GLY A 471 -5.63 -12.14 -20.12
N ASN A 472 -5.67 -11.83 -18.82
CA ASN A 472 -6.85 -11.22 -18.19
C ASN A 472 -6.98 -9.76 -18.61
N ASP A 473 -8.21 -9.32 -18.87
CA ASP A 473 -8.49 -7.93 -19.21
C ASP A 473 -8.26 -7.02 -17.99
N VAL A 474 -7.44 -5.98 -18.17
CA VAL A 474 -7.15 -4.96 -17.17
C VAL A 474 -7.98 -3.71 -17.43
N ALA A 475 -7.99 -3.23 -18.68
CA ALA A 475 -8.76 -2.05 -19.07
C ALA A 475 -9.02 -2.01 -20.58
N THR A 476 -10.14 -1.41 -20.97
CA THR A 476 -10.43 -1.02 -22.36
C THR A 476 -10.90 0.44 -22.35
N ILE A 477 -10.18 1.32 -23.04
CA ILE A 477 -10.42 2.76 -23.03
C ILE A 477 -10.34 3.33 -24.45
N LYS A 478 -10.88 4.54 -24.63
CA LYS A 478 -10.77 5.30 -25.89
C LYS A 478 -9.80 6.46 -25.70
N THR A 479 -8.91 6.70 -26.66
CA THR A 479 -7.94 7.80 -26.56
C THR A 479 -8.63 9.15 -26.56
N GLN A 480 -8.10 10.06 -25.75
CA GLN A 480 -8.54 11.45 -25.65
C GLN A 480 -7.87 12.32 -26.74
N ALA A 481 -8.20 13.61 -26.74
CA ALA A 481 -7.51 14.62 -27.56
C ALA A 481 -5.98 14.49 -27.46
N GLY A 482 -5.31 14.57 -28.60
CA GLY A 482 -3.86 14.32 -28.69
C GLY A 482 -3.46 12.86 -28.54
N GLY A 483 -4.39 11.92 -28.76
CA GLY A 483 -4.12 10.47 -28.78
C GLY A 483 -3.76 9.84 -27.44
N ARG A 484 -4.00 10.54 -26.33
CA ARG A 484 -3.53 10.13 -24.99
C ARG A 484 -4.40 9.04 -24.38
N TYR A 485 -3.77 8.17 -23.60
CA TYR A 485 -4.42 7.13 -22.81
C TYR A 485 -3.79 7.00 -21.41
N THR A 486 -4.60 6.56 -20.44
CA THR A 486 -4.19 6.32 -19.05
C THR A 486 -4.84 5.04 -18.54
N ILE A 487 -4.03 4.08 -18.08
CA ILE A 487 -4.47 2.78 -17.55
C ILE A 487 -3.97 2.64 -16.13
N GLN A 488 -4.88 2.45 -15.17
CA GLN A 488 -4.51 2.12 -13.79
C GLN A 488 -4.53 0.60 -13.60
N THR A 489 -3.53 0.07 -12.91
CA THR A 489 -3.41 -1.35 -12.56
C THR A 489 -2.81 -1.50 -11.16
N ASP A 490 -2.78 -2.71 -10.63
CA ASP A 490 -2.03 -2.99 -9.40
C ASP A 490 -0.53 -2.91 -9.69
N ALA A 491 0.22 -2.37 -8.73
CA ALA A 491 1.65 -2.14 -8.91
C ALA A 491 2.41 -3.45 -9.19
N GLY A 492 3.40 -3.39 -10.09
CA GLY A 492 4.23 -4.54 -10.41
C GLY A 492 3.65 -5.48 -11.49
N ILE A 493 2.51 -5.14 -12.09
CA ILE A 493 1.95 -5.87 -13.22
C ILE A 493 2.47 -5.27 -14.53
N ALA A 494 3.10 -6.11 -15.37
CA ALA A 494 3.42 -5.74 -16.76
C ALA A 494 2.15 -5.85 -17.61
N LEU A 495 2.01 -4.96 -18.60
CA LEU A 495 0.82 -4.90 -19.45
C LEU A 495 1.18 -5.19 -20.90
N GLN A 496 0.33 -5.97 -21.56
CA GLN A 496 0.24 -6.03 -23.01
C GLN A 496 -0.83 -5.04 -23.45
N ILE A 497 -0.42 -3.97 -24.14
CA ILE A 497 -1.29 -2.87 -24.58
C ILE A 497 -1.46 -2.95 -26.09
N SER A 498 -2.69 -3.10 -26.57
CA SER A 498 -3.03 -3.11 -27.99
C SER A 498 -3.91 -1.91 -28.36
N GLY A 499 -3.72 -1.38 -29.56
CA GLY A 499 -4.49 -0.25 -30.09
C GLY A 499 -5.20 -0.63 -31.38
N ALA A 500 -6.42 -0.14 -31.55
CA ALA A 500 -7.22 -0.33 -32.75
C ALA A 500 -8.00 0.93 -33.11
N GLN A 501 -8.04 1.26 -34.39
CA GLN A 501 -8.87 2.32 -34.95
C GLN A 501 -9.26 1.92 -36.37
N ASP A 502 -10.43 2.38 -36.83
CA ASP A 502 -10.85 2.21 -38.21
C ASP A 502 -9.79 2.78 -39.17
N ASP A 503 -9.64 2.18 -40.35
CA ASP A 503 -8.59 2.50 -41.35
C ASP A 503 -7.13 2.23 -40.94
N TYR A 504 -6.89 1.75 -39.71
CA TYR A 504 -5.56 1.38 -39.22
C TYR A 504 -5.42 -0.13 -38.98
N GLN A 505 -4.20 -0.64 -39.14
CA GLN A 505 -3.80 -1.93 -38.61
C GLN A 505 -3.50 -1.79 -37.10
N SER A 506 -3.93 -2.77 -36.31
CA SER A 506 -3.74 -2.74 -34.86
C SER A 506 -2.27 -2.80 -34.48
N GLY A 507 -1.91 -2.04 -33.45
CA GLY A 507 -0.57 -2.02 -32.85
C GLY A 507 -0.55 -2.74 -31.51
N LEU A 508 0.64 -3.14 -31.07
CA LEU A 508 0.87 -3.82 -29.80
C LEU A 508 2.14 -3.30 -29.14
N LEU A 509 2.12 -3.13 -27.83
CA LEU A 509 3.25 -2.72 -26.99
C LEU A 509 3.25 -3.52 -25.68
N MET A 510 4.45 -3.89 -25.22
CA MET A 510 4.65 -4.39 -23.85
C MET A 510 5.13 -3.24 -22.95
N ALA A 511 4.39 -2.96 -21.89
CA ALA A 511 4.72 -1.97 -20.88
C ALA A 511 5.09 -2.64 -19.56
N TYR A 512 6.21 -2.22 -18.96
CA TYR A 512 6.74 -2.82 -17.74
C TYR A 512 6.56 -1.89 -16.54
N PRO A 513 6.28 -2.44 -15.35
CA PRO A 513 6.13 -1.65 -14.13
C PRO A 513 7.43 -0.92 -13.78
N SER A 514 7.32 0.24 -13.11
CA SER A 514 8.47 1.01 -12.60
C SER A 514 8.44 1.11 -11.07
N LYS A 515 9.39 1.83 -10.46
CA LYS A 515 9.32 2.14 -9.02
C LYS A 515 8.38 3.31 -8.69
N GLY A 516 8.03 4.14 -9.67
CA GLY A 516 7.10 5.26 -9.49
C GLY A 516 5.64 4.87 -9.73
N ASP A 517 4.73 5.68 -9.19
CA ASP A 517 3.28 5.49 -9.35
C ASP A 517 2.84 5.67 -10.81
N THR A 518 3.54 6.52 -11.57
CA THR A 518 3.30 6.74 -13.00
C THR A 518 4.39 6.11 -13.84
N VAL A 519 3.99 5.29 -14.80
CA VAL A 519 4.83 4.74 -15.86
C VAL A 519 4.46 5.42 -17.16
N HIS A 520 5.42 6.08 -17.80
CA HIS A 520 5.25 6.51 -19.19
C HIS A 520 5.55 5.33 -20.11
N ALA A 521 4.48 4.73 -20.64
CA ALA A 521 4.58 3.71 -21.67
C ALA A 521 5.13 4.34 -22.95
N GLN A 522 5.84 3.53 -23.76
CA GLN A 522 6.32 3.96 -25.06
C GLN A 522 5.14 4.32 -25.99
N GLU A 523 5.45 5.03 -27.07
CA GLU A 523 4.45 5.39 -28.09
C GLU A 523 3.88 4.13 -28.74
N LEU A 524 2.55 4.01 -28.75
CA LEU A 524 1.85 2.93 -29.45
C LEU A 524 1.51 3.43 -30.85
N CYS A 525 2.20 2.95 -31.87
CA CYS A 525 1.91 3.39 -33.24
C CYS A 525 0.98 2.41 -33.97
N LEU A 526 0.05 2.97 -34.76
CA LEU A 526 -0.82 2.23 -35.67
C LEU A 526 -0.44 2.55 -37.12
N THR A 527 -0.37 1.55 -37.98
CA THR A 527 -0.04 1.73 -39.40
C THR A 527 -1.30 1.93 -40.20
N LYS A 528 -1.39 3.02 -40.97
CA LYS A 528 -2.55 3.28 -41.83
C LYS A 528 -2.64 2.20 -42.91
N LYS A 529 -3.84 1.67 -43.14
CA LYS A 529 -4.04 0.67 -44.21
C LYS A 529 -3.70 1.30 -45.56
N PRO A 530 -3.00 0.59 -46.46
CA PRO A 530 -2.60 1.15 -47.74
C PRO A 530 -3.83 1.51 -48.59
N ASP A 531 -3.80 2.68 -49.23
CA ASP A 531 -4.74 3.04 -50.30
C ASP A 531 -4.26 2.41 -51.62
N PRO A 532 -4.99 1.44 -52.21
CA PRO A 532 -4.62 0.83 -53.49
C PRO A 532 -4.62 1.81 -54.67
N PHE A 533 -5.32 2.93 -54.57
CA PHE A 533 -5.50 3.87 -55.68
C PHE A 533 -4.52 5.04 -55.65
N LYS A 534 -3.97 5.44 -54.48
CA LYS A 534 -2.96 6.51 -54.33
C LYS A 534 -3.30 7.77 -55.16
N ASN A 535 -4.52 8.30 -55.03
CA ASN A 535 -5.05 9.43 -55.81
C ASN A 535 -5.28 9.17 -57.32
N LYS A 536 -5.33 7.91 -57.77
CA LYS A 536 -5.77 7.53 -59.12
C LYS A 536 -7.23 7.09 -59.10
N THR A 537 -7.89 7.15 -60.25
CA THR A 537 -9.25 6.63 -60.43
C THR A 537 -9.26 5.20 -60.97
N GLU A 538 -8.11 4.66 -61.37
CA GLU A 538 -7.97 3.29 -61.83
C GLU A 538 -6.61 2.67 -61.44
N VAL A 539 -6.63 1.37 -61.17
CA VAL A 539 -5.44 0.56 -60.89
C VAL A 539 -5.53 -0.75 -61.66
N THR A 540 -4.40 -1.21 -62.19
CA THR A 540 -4.29 -2.50 -62.87
C THR A 540 -3.52 -3.46 -61.98
N TYR A 541 -4.07 -4.65 -61.75
CA TYR A 541 -3.39 -5.75 -61.09
C TYR A 541 -3.31 -6.95 -62.04
N GLN A 542 -2.19 -7.67 -61.95
CA GLN A 542 -2.03 -8.95 -62.66
C GLN A 542 -2.72 -10.04 -61.85
N ILE A 543 -4.00 -10.26 -62.14
CA ILE A 543 -4.79 -11.34 -61.54
C ILE A 543 -4.61 -12.59 -62.39
N VAL A 544 -3.99 -13.60 -61.80
CA VAL A 544 -3.72 -14.91 -62.42
C VAL A 544 -4.92 -15.83 -62.22
N PHE A 545 -5.25 -16.60 -63.24
CA PHE A 545 -6.33 -17.59 -63.21
C PHE A 545 -5.76 -18.99 -63.55
N GLU A 546 -5.97 -19.99 -62.69
CA GLU A 546 -5.45 -21.36 -62.86
C GLU A 546 -6.23 -22.16 -63.92
N LEU A 547 -7.52 -21.85 -64.07
CA LEU A 547 -8.41 -22.39 -65.10
C LEU A 547 -9.01 -21.24 -65.93
N LYS A 548 -10.23 -21.42 -66.45
CA LYS A 548 -10.92 -20.36 -67.19
C LYS A 548 -11.26 -19.17 -66.29
N THR A 549 -11.81 -19.40 -65.10
CA THR A 549 -12.32 -18.34 -64.21
C THR A 549 -11.87 -18.45 -62.76
N GLU A 550 -11.16 -19.51 -62.38
CA GLU A 550 -10.68 -19.72 -61.01
C GLU A 550 -9.45 -18.86 -60.72
N ILE A 551 -9.52 -18.01 -59.70
CA ILE A 551 -8.46 -17.07 -59.31
C ILE A 551 -7.37 -17.83 -58.55
N ALA A 552 -6.12 -17.70 -59.02
CA ALA A 552 -4.95 -18.29 -58.40
C ALA A 552 -4.65 -17.63 -57.04
N LYS A 553 -4.14 -18.41 -56.08
CA LYS A 553 -3.90 -17.95 -54.70
C LYS A 553 -2.92 -16.77 -54.62
N GLU A 554 -1.98 -16.67 -55.55
CA GLU A 554 -1.02 -15.58 -55.64
C GLU A 554 -1.70 -14.23 -55.88
N SER A 555 -2.94 -14.22 -56.37
CA SER A 555 -3.70 -13.00 -56.65
C SER A 555 -4.52 -12.49 -55.45
N TYR A 556 -4.67 -13.29 -54.40
CA TYR A 556 -5.50 -12.94 -53.23
C TYR A 556 -5.05 -11.64 -52.53
N PRO A 557 -3.75 -11.38 -52.30
CA PRO A 557 -3.32 -10.14 -51.64
C PRO A 557 -3.79 -8.86 -52.34
N TYR A 558 -3.88 -8.86 -53.68
CA TYR A 558 -4.38 -7.71 -54.45
C TYR A 558 -5.87 -7.50 -54.25
N LEU A 559 -6.64 -8.59 -54.22
CA LEU A 559 -8.09 -8.55 -54.02
C LEU A 559 -8.45 -8.23 -52.56
N ASP A 560 -7.70 -8.74 -51.60
CA ASP A 560 -7.86 -8.43 -50.17
C ASP A 560 -7.62 -6.94 -49.89
N LEU A 561 -6.61 -6.36 -50.56
CA LEU A 561 -6.33 -4.92 -50.49
C LEU A 561 -7.51 -4.10 -51.04
N ILE A 562 -8.05 -4.47 -52.19
CA ILE A 562 -9.25 -3.83 -52.78
C ILE A 562 -10.47 -4.00 -51.87
N ALA A 563 -10.68 -5.20 -51.29
CA ALA A 563 -11.78 -5.47 -50.38
C ALA A 563 -11.70 -4.63 -49.10
N ALA A 564 -10.50 -4.50 -48.51
CA ALA A 564 -10.28 -3.66 -47.35
C ALA A 564 -10.59 -2.19 -47.64
N TYR A 565 -10.17 -1.68 -48.81
CA TYR A 565 -10.46 -0.32 -49.24
C TYR A 565 -11.96 -0.07 -49.44
N LEU A 566 -12.67 -0.97 -50.12
CA LEU A 566 -14.11 -0.83 -50.37
C LEU A 566 -14.96 -0.88 -49.09
N LYS A 567 -14.56 -1.71 -48.12
CA LYS A 567 -15.23 -1.75 -46.80
C LYS A 567 -15.03 -0.46 -46.01
N ALA A 568 -13.85 0.16 -46.11
CA ALA A 568 -13.57 1.47 -45.52
C ALA A 568 -14.29 2.63 -46.24
N ASN A 569 -14.66 2.43 -47.52
CA ASN A 569 -15.27 3.48 -48.35
C ASN A 569 -16.62 3.03 -48.97
N PRO A 570 -17.72 2.95 -48.18
CA PRO A 570 -19.00 2.41 -48.63
C PRO A 570 -19.66 3.13 -49.82
N ALA A 571 -19.27 4.38 -50.09
CA ALA A 571 -19.79 5.18 -51.20
C ALA A 571 -19.09 4.91 -52.53
N VAL A 572 -17.90 4.30 -52.51
CA VAL A 572 -17.12 4.02 -53.73
C VAL A 572 -17.76 2.85 -54.48
N VAL A 573 -17.90 3.03 -55.80
CA VAL A 573 -18.34 1.98 -56.73
C VAL A 573 -17.23 1.72 -57.74
N LEU A 574 -16.82 0.46 -57.86
CA LEU A 574 -15.79 0.00 -58.79
C LEU A 574 -16.38 -0.77 -59.96
N GLU A 575 -15.97 -0.40 -61.15
CA GLU A 575 -16.06 -1.22 -62.36
C GLU A 575 -14.84 -2.16 -62.42
N ILE A 576 -15.09 -3.47 -62.58
CA ILE A 576 -14.03 -4.47 -62.69
C ILE A 576 -13.90 -4.86 -64.16
N ASN A 577 -12.91 -4.31 -64.83
CA ASN A 577 -12.71 -4.45 -66.27
C ASN A 577 -11.71 -5.56 -66.54
N VAL A 578 -12.17 -6.63 -67.18
CA VAL A 578 -11.31 -7.77 -67.52
C VAL A 578 -11.14 -7.86 -69.03
N HIS A 579 -9.88 -7.95 -69.46
CA HIS A 579 -9.50 -8.09 -70.87
C HIS A 579 -8.78 -9.43 -71.10
N THR A 580 -8.94 -9.98 -72.30
CA THR A 580 -8.16 -11.13 -72.78
C THR A 580 -7.09 -10.67 -73.77
N ASP A 581 -6.23 -11.59 -74.19
CA ASP A 581 -5.48 -11.40 -75.44
C ASP A 581 -6.39 -11.67 -76.65
N GLY A 582 -5.85 -11.47 -77.85
CA GLY A 582 -6.51 -11.72 -79.13
C GLY A 582 -6.46 -13.17 -79.60
N LEU A 583 -6.04 -14.13 -78.76
CA LEU A 583 -6.10 -15.54 -79.12
C LEU A 583 -7.52 -16.09 -78.92
N GLY A 584 -8.05 -16.73 -79.96
CA GLY A 584 -9.36 -17.36 -79.94
C GLY A 584 -10.39 -16.61 -80.78
N SER A 585 -11.67 -16.93 -80.57
CA SER A 585 -12.76 -16.19 -81.23
C SER A 585 -13.27 -15.07 -80.32
N VAL A 586 -13.73 -13.98 -80.93
CA VAL A 586 -14.39 -12.85 -80.23
C VAL A 586 -15.38 -13.34 -79.17
N LYS A 587 -16.29 -14.26 -79.55
CA LYS A 587 -17.29 -14.82 -78.64
C LYS A 587 -16.68 -15.58 -77.45
N SER A 588 -15.59 -16.32 -77.67
CA SER A 588 -14.89 -17.04 -76.60
C SER A 588 -14.23 -16.06 -75.63
N ASN A 589 -13.61 -15.00 -76.16
CA ASN A 589 -12.94 -13.97 -75.38
C ASN A 589 -13.91 -13.13 -74.55
N GLU A 590 -15.06 -12.76 -75.13
CA GLU A 590 -16.16 -12.12 -74.40
C GLU A 590 -16.68 -12.99 -73.24
N PHE A 591 -16.93 -14.28 -73.48
CA PHE A 591 -17.39 -15.19 -72.44
C PHE A 591 -16.36 -15.37 -71.32
N LEU A 592 -15.08 -15.54 -71.70
CA LEU A 592 -13.97 -15.75 -70.77
C LEU A 592 -13.76 -14.52 -69.86
N SER A 593 -13.65 -13.34 -70.45
CA SER A 593 -13.47 -12.09 -69.70
C SER A 593 -14.64 -11.80 -68.77
N LYS A 594 -15.89 -12.04 -69.21
CA LYS A 594 -17.09 -11.87 -68.36
C LYS A 594 -17.08 -12.83 -67.17
N GLY A 595 -16.72 -14.10 -67.40
CA GLY A 595 -16.61 -15.09 -66.32
C GLY A 595 -15.54 -14.71 -65.30
N ARG A 596 -14.39 -14.22 -65.76
CA ARG A 596 -13.31 -13.74 -64.88
C ARG A 596 -13.68 -12.48 -64.11
N ALA A 597 -14.38 -11.53 -64.74
CA ALA A 597 -14.87 -10.33 -64.06
C ALA A 597 -15.84 -10.69 -62.92
N ASN A 598 -16.74 -11.65 -63.16
CA ASN A 598 -17.65 -12.16 -62.15
C ASN A 598 -16.90 -12.87 -61.00
N ALA A 599 -15.89 -13.68 -61.32
CA ALA A 599 -15.08 -14.35 -60.29
C ALA A 599 -14.38 -13.34 -59.36
N CYS A 600 -13.82 -12.25 -59.91
CA CYS A 600 -13.26 -11.17 -59.09
C CYS A 600 -14.31 -10.51 -58.20
N ALA A 601 -15.51 -10.24 -58.73
CA ALA A 601 -16.61 -9.66 -57.94
C ALA A 601 -17.07 -10.60 -56.82
N GLU A 602 -17.23 -11.89 -57.10
CA GLU A 602 -17.63 -12.92 -56.13
C GLU A 602 -16.60 -13.07 -55.00
N TYR A 603 -15.31 -13.01 -55.33
CA TYR A 603 -14.25 -12.99 -54.32
C TYR A 603 -14.41 -11.79 -53.37
N LEU A 604 -14.58 -10.59 -53.92
CA LEU A 604 -14.73 -9.35 -53.13
C LEU A 604 -16.00 -9.39 -52.25
N ILE A 605 -17.11 -9.92 -52.78
CA ILE A 605 -18.36 -10.11 -52.02
C ILE A 605 -18.13 -11.08 -50.86
N THR A 606 -17.44 -12.18 -51.10
CA THR A 606 -17.10 -13.17 -50.06
C THR A 606 -16.20 -12.55 -48.97
N ALA A 607 -15.32 -11.61 -49.35
CA ALA A 607 -14.49 -10.83 -48.43
C ALA A 607 -15.27 -9.71 -47.68
N GLY A 608 -16.59 -9.61 -47.87
CA GLY A 608 -17.49 -8.71 -47.16
C GLY A 608 -17.79 -7.38 -47.85
N VAL A 609 -17.45 -7.22 -49.13
CA VAL A 609 -17.78 -6.03 -49.91
C VAL A 609 -19.26 -6.07 -50.33
N SER A 610 -19.94 -4.93 -50.27
CA SER A 610 -21.33 -4.83 -50.73
C SER A 610 -21.41 -5.04 -52.24
N PRO A 611 -22.30 -5.91 -52.76
CA PRO A 611 -22.50 -6.09 -54.20
C PRO A 611 -22.85 -4.79 -54.95
N ARG A 612 -23.43 -3.79 -54.25
CA ARG A 612 -23.76 -2.48 -54.83
C ARG A 612 -22.52 -1.65 -55.19
N GLN A 613 -21.36 -1.97 -54.62
CA GLN A 613 -20.10 -1.31 -54.89
C GLN A 613 -19.37 -1.91 -56.11
N LEU A 614 -19.91 -2.95 -56.76
CA LEU A 614 -19.19 -3.73 -57.77
C LEU A 614 -19.97 -3.79 -59.09
N SER A 615 -19.29 -3.46 -60.19
CA SER A 615 -19.81 -3.54 -61.56
C SER A 615 -18.85 -4.33 -62.46
N PRO A 616 -18.93 -5.68 -62.49
CA PRO A 616 -18.04 -6.49 -63.31
C PRO A 616 -18.35 -6.36 -64.81
N ARG A 617 -17.32 -6.16 -65.63
CA ARG A 617 -17.41 -6.06 -67.09
C ARG A 617 -16.29 -6.83 -67.80
N GLY A 618 -16.68 -7.74 -68.70
CA GLY A 618 -15.76 -8.42 -69.60
C GLY A 618 -15.68 -7.71 -70.95
N PHE A 619 -14.48 -7.36 -71.39
CA PHE A 619 -14.22 -6.63 -72.64
C PHE A 619 -13.74 -7.53 -73.78
N GLY A 620 -13.58 -8.83 -73.53
CA GLY A 620 -12.95 -9.77 -74.46
C GLY A 620 -11.57 -9.30 -74.90
N GLU A 621 -11.28 -9.47 -76.18
CA GLU A 621 -10.04 -8.99 -76.81
C GLU A 621 -10.07 -7.49 -77.10
N CYS A 622 -11.18 -6.79 -76.78
CA CYS A 622 -11.23 -5.36 -77.08
C CYS A 622 -10.15 -4.61 -76.34
N CYS A 623 -9.67 -3.62 -77.09
CA CYS A 623 -8.95 -2.49 -76.59
C CYS A 623 -7.58 -2.95 -76.05
N PRO A 624 -6.76 -3.60 -76.91
CA PRO A 624 -5.42 -4.02 -76.54
C PRO A 624 -4.56 -2.78 -76.25
N ILE A 625 -3.78 -2.84 -75.17
CA ILE A 625 -2.86 -1.77 -74.79
C ILE A 625 -1.54 -1.87 -75.56
N GLU A 626 -1.18 -3.07 -76.01
CA GLU A 626 -0.05 -3.31 -76.91
C GLU A 626 -0.49 -4.17 -78.09
N LYS A 627 0.07 -3.92 -79.27
CA LYS A 627 -0.16 -4.78 -80.43
C LYS A 627 0.46 -6.15 -80.17
N GLU A 628 -0.33 -7.20 -80.36
CA GLU A 628 0.07 -8.59 -80.09
C GLU A 628 0.87 -9.22 -81.22
N THR A 629 0.96 -8.54 -82.37
CA THR A 629 1.75 -8.99 -83.51
C THR A 629 2.64 -7.89 -84.05
N THR A 630 3.80 -8.29 -84.57
CA THR A 630 4.65 -7.44 -85.39
C THR A 630 3.99 -7.11 -86.74
N PRO A 631 4.50 -6.14 -87.51
CA PRO A 631 3.99 -5.84 -88.86
C PRO A 631 4.03 -7.03 -89.83
N ASP A 632 4.97 -7.97 -89.66
CA ASP A 632 5.07 -9.22 -90.42
C ASP A 632 4.20 -10.36 -89.86
N GLY A 633 3.35 -10.08 -88.86
CA GLY A 633 2.38 -11.02 -88.31
C GLY A 633 2.93 -12.02 -87.30
N LYS A 634 4.15 -11.82 -86.78
CA LYS A 634 4.70 -12.67 -85.71
C LYS A 634 4.12 -12.27 -84.36
N ASP A 635 3.80 -13.28 -83.57
CA ASP A 635 3.28 -13.16 -82.21
C ASP A 635 4.28 -12.48 -81.26
N ILE A 636 3.76 -11.63 -80.36
CA ILE A 636 4.49 -10.93 -79.30
C ILE A 636 3.91 -11.39 -77.95
N PRO A 637 4.47 -12.47 -77.33
CA PRO A 637 3.93 -13.05 -76.12
C PRO A 637 3.80 -12.08 -74.93
N GLU A 638 4.76 -11.17 -74.78
CA GLU A 638 4.79 -10.17 -73.71
C GLU A 638 3.65 -9.14 -73.85
N ALA A 639 3.28 -8.79 -75.09
CA ALA A 639 2.16 -7.88 -75.35
C ALA A 639 0.82 -8.55 -74.98
N ARG A 640 0.66 -9.84 -75.30
CA ARG A 640 -0.52 -10.62 -74.87
C ARG A 640 -0.64 -10.69 -73.36
N GLU A 641 0.48 -10.90 -72.66
CA GLU A 641 0.49 -10.93 -71.20
C GLU A 641 0.05 -9.61 -70.58
N LYS A 642 0.45 -8.48 -71.15
CA LYS A 642 -0.03 -7.17 -70.72
C LYS A 642 -1.49 -6.91 -71.07
N ASN A 643 -1.96 -7.43 -72.21
CA ASN A 643 -3.36 -7.30 -72.62
C ASN A 643 -4.30 -8.13 -71.73
N ARG A 644 -3.86 -9.30 -71.25
CA ARG A 644 -4.53 -10.10 -70.21
C ARG A 644 -4.46 -9.40 -68.85
N ARG A 645 -5.35 -8.44 -68.62
CA ARG A 645 -5.32 -7.58 -67.43
C ARG A 645 -6.68 -7.47 -66.75
N VAL A 646 -6.63 -7.17 -65.45
CA VAL A 646 -7.79 -6.76 -64.66
C VAL A 646 -7.56 -5.33 -64.18
N VAL A 647 -8.49 -4.45 -64.53
CA VAL A 647 -8.47 -3.04 -64.15
C VAL A 647 -9.63 -2.78 -63.20
N PHE A 648 -9.31 -2.23 -62.02
CA PHE A 648 -10.31 -1.73 -61.08
C PHE A 648 -10.45 -0.24 -61.29
N LYS A 649 -11.63 0.22 -61.70
CA LYS A 649 -11.88 1.61 -62.04
C LYS A 649 -13.00 2.19 -61.19
N MET A 650 -12.76 3.32 -60.55
CA MET A 650 -13.80 4.07 -59.84
C MET A 650 -14.77 4.69 -60.85
N ILE A 651 -16.05 4.33 -60.72
CA ILE A 651 -17.16 4.96 -61.46
C ILE A 651 -17.98 5.90 -60.57
N ASN A 652 -17.77 5.82 -59.26
CA ASN A 652 -18.14 6.83 -58.28
C ASN A 652 -17.03 6.88 -57.23
N ASP A 653 -16.39 8.03 -57.07
CA ASP A 653 -15.34 8.28 -56.07
C ASP A 653 -15.91 8.68 -54.69
N GLY A 654 -17.24 8.75 -54.56
CA GLY A 654 -17.93 9.13 -53.34
C GLY A 654 -18.11 10.64 -53.16
N THR A 655 -17.75 11.47 -54.14
CA THR A 655 -18.03 12.91 -54.10
C THR A 655 -19.53 13.19 -54.39
N PRO A 656 -20.24 13.99 -53.57
CA PRO A 656 -21.61 14.37 -53.87
C PRO A 656 -21.65 15.18 -55.18
N ALA A 657 -22.45 14.75 -56.15
CA ALA A 657 -22.67 15.51 -57.37
C ALA A 657 -23.23 16.90 -57.01
N ASN A 658 -22.48 17.96 -57.32
CA ASN A 658 -22.98 19.33 -57.24
C ASN A 658 -24.19 19.48 -58.17
N ASN A 659 -25.31 19.96 -57.62
CA ASN A 659 -26.57 20.19 -58.31
C ASN A 659 -26.37 20.93 -59.65
N GLY A 660 -26.43 20.18 -60.75
CA GLY A 660 -26.51 20.68 -62.12
C GLY A 660 -27.62 19.93 -62.85
N THR A 661 -28.65 20.66 -63.24
CA THR A 661 -29.94 20.26 -63.83
C THR A 661 -29.85 19.16 -64.91
N PRO A 662 -30.79 18.18 -64.96
CA PRO A 662 -30.78 17.12 -65.97
C PRO A 662 -31.26 17.64 -67.33
N ILE A 663 -30.45 17.42 -68.37
CA ILE A 663 -30.87 17.60 -69.77
C ILE A 663 -31.48 16.27 -70.26
N ILE A 664 -32.76 16.33 -70.61
CA ILE A 664 -33.54 15.29 -71.29
C ILE A 664 -33.46 15.55 -72.81
N ASN A 665 -33.21 14.50 -73.60
CA ASN A 665 -33.69 14.23 -74.98
C ASN A 665 -32.84 13.07 -75.55
N GLY A 666 -33.33 12.02 -76.22
CA GLY A 666 -34.65 11.64 -76.71
C GLY A 666 -34.43 10.69 -77.89
N GLU A 667 -35.18 9.58 -78.00
CA GLU A 667 -35.28 8.84 -79.26
C GLU A 667 -36.73 8.42 -79.53
N GLN A 668 -37.19 8.79 -80.73
CA GLN A 668 -38.45 8.40 -81.33
C GLN A 668 -38.49 6.88 -81.58
N ARG A 669 -39.64 6.26 -81.37
CA ARG A 669 -40.04 5.08 -82.16
C ARG A 669 -41.38 5.35 -82.82
N THR A 670 -41.40 5.12 -84.13
CA THR A 670 -42.57 5.05 -84.99
C THR A 670 -43.23 3.67 -84.91
N ASN A 671 -44.57 3.72 -85.00
CA ASN A 671 -45.59 2.66 -85.06
C ASN A 671 -45.82 1.82 -83.80
#